data_AF-A0A6G4ZSF9-F1
#
_entry.id   AF-A0A6G4ZSF9-F1
#
_cell.length_a   1.000
_cell.length_b   1.000
_cell.length_c   1.000
_cell.angle_alpha   90.00
_cell.angle_beta   90.00
_cell.angle_gamma   90.00
#
_symmetry.space_group_name_H-M   'P 1'
#
loop_
_entity.id
_entity.type
_entity.pdbx_description
1 polymer ?
#
loop_
_entity_poly.entity_id
_entity_poly.type
_entity_poly.pdbx_seq_one_letter_code
_entity_poly.pdbx_strand_id
1 'polypeptide(L)'
;FDINCIRYGFLVGFMVLGRDKEELSVMEAVNNLSNMSEIDLKAPIDLEGEEVFSTEVNWCDPRQALRNEGLVKETFRVLHRYLQNMVRRDRNSLKDPQTQKGVQAIMLLASEAVQKMDRYASLYPNHYKPISKLKEYTDLQKYYRQQILKQMPKPEEEIEDWEEAAKEEFKGIEAEKKGLQDLEGVRKDLNYELFFIKGENGKPFFSRSLIRHIRLVGNFDELVSKVEGEDPLLAIRELLDREIREGAEEALKLAAPYIDLFYKEGMKHKDLPFVGNLNKAVMALRMAANSVNLIENQSFKSCLEYYADFHRFLRIAMQAPGYQKRITGEMEEDAFSLSLLNLTHALCCYFFMRTEPLKEVLKLIHKIIDRGNAMRGPRPKEKADEKGLQIWKDLQDQDESIRYLLSHYPNGPLLRTLDAFREEQEFEGWDPLTHYNFPAQQFTFSSGEMHISVLRIPGPLKQVSIHRAEVVEEFEGFLRFYKHERKPDRHLLVNLQNRTSWEEFARSKVLEAAGVKAEHYETLYILGLPKNTPFYLQDDEYESMNGAPIFLESFEQQISCGKECGFYIPEQIKKAELKKFTNQTLQVIHKLFFDEKTSLTRIERLNFIEIFYVLYVTKMLEMLKIDSVSFTCKDALDTGPVAASLYYSFLLMLSSKKPWSKKEIDHLLWMVYGPALLVRDRAVNQTRLKRGMMAMETIHAACLKNHAALVKGVNALFTKVQFPIKF
;
A
#
# COMPACT_ATOMS: atom_id res chain seq x y z
N PHE A 1 10.81 -54.83 -6.61
CA PHE A 1 11.44 -54.22 -7.79
C PHE A 1 10.36 -53.40 -8.47
N ASP A 2 10.23 -52.15 -8.03
CA ASP A 2 8.98 -51.40 -8.06
C ASP A 2 9.10 -50.11 -8.88
N ILE A 3 8.12 -49.89 -9.75
CA ILE A 3 8.06 -48.89 -10.83
C ILE A 3 7.52 -47.54 -10.29
N ASN A 4 8.10 -47.02 -9.20
CA ASN A 4 7.62 -45.77 -8.58
C ASN A 4 8.67 -44.66 -8.40
N CYS A 5 9.88 -44.79 -8.98
CA CYS A 5 10.89 -43.71 -8.92
C CYS A 5 11.01 -42.84 -10.19
N ILE A 6 10.18 -43.03 -11.23
CA ILE A 6 10.34 -42.30 -12.51
C ILE A 6 9.40 -41.08 -12.66
N ARG A 7 8.46 -40.83 -11.74
CA ARG A 7 7.51 -39.70 -11.87
C ARG A 7 7.84 -38.41 -11.11
N TYR A 8 8.88 -38.39 -10.29
CA TYR A 8 9.31 -37.16 -9.58
C TYR A 8 10.69 -36.62 -10.02
N GLY A 9 11.35 -37.27 -10.99
CA GLY A 9 12.63 -36.81 -11.56
C GLY A 9 12.51 -35.90 -12.79
N PHE A 10 11.32 -35.68 -13.34
CA PHE A 10 11.13 -34.97 -14.63
C PHE A 10 10.70 -33.49 -14.50
N LEU A 11 10.53 -32.95 -13.28
CA LEU A 11 10.12 -31.56 -13.05
C LEU A 11 11.16 -30.70 -12.32
N VAL A 12 12.26 -31.28 -11.86
CA VAL A 12 13.36 -30.54 -11.18
C VAL A 12 14.61 -30.41 -12.06
N GLY A 13 14.66 -31.13 -13.21
CA GLY A 13 15.80 -31.12 -14.13
C GLY A 13 15.74 -30.10 -15.29
N PHE A 14 14.68 -29.28 -15.40
CA PHE A 14 14.51 -28.31 -16.49
C PHE A 14 14.59 -26.83 -16.06
N MET A 15 14.90 -26.54 -14.79
CA MET A 15 15.03 -25.15 -14.29
C MET A 15 16.47 -24.60 -14.28
N VAL A 16 17.46 -25.34 -14.78
CA VAL A 16 18.87 -24.90 -14.87
C VAL A 16 19.41 -24.92 -16.31
N LEU A 17 18.53 -24.80 -17.31
CA LEU A 17 18.94 -24.58 -18.70
C LEU A 17 18.32 -23.28 -19.22
N GLY A 18 19.17 -22.26 -19.29
CA GLY A 18 19.02 -21.08 -20.14
C GLY A 18 17.88 -20.12 -19.81
N ARG A 19 18.22 -18.94 -19.28
CA ARG A 19 17.54 -17.73 -19.79
C ARG A 19 17.87 -17.65 -21.27
N ASP A 20 17.04 -18.26 -22.12
CA ASP A 20 17.09 -18.03 -23.55
C ASP A 20 16.74 -16.55 -23.80
N LYS A 21 17.78 -15.74 -24.05
CA LYS A 21 17.80 -14.44 -24.74
C LYS A 21 16.54 -13.56 -24.64
N GLU A 22 16.07 -13.24 -23.44
CA GLU A 22 15.35 -11.96 -23.27
C GLU A 22 16.43 -10.86 -23.25
N GLU A 23 16.38 -9.95 -24.23
CA GLU A 23 17.28 -8.79 -24.27
C GLU A 23 17.00 -7.91 -23.05
N LEU A 24 18.05 -7.55 -22.31
CA LEU A 24 17.97 -6.63 -21.17
C LEU A 24 17.30 -5.32 -21.61
N SER A 25 16.25 -4.91 -20.92
CA SER A 25 15.56 -3.64 -21.20
C SER A 25 16.41 -2.44 -20.75
N VAL A 26 16.10 -1.25 -21.29
CA VAL A 26 16.81 -0.01 -20.93
C VAL A 26 16.67 0.28 -19.44
N MET A 27 15.49 0.03 -18.88
CA MET A 27 15.24 0.21 -17.45
C MET A 27 16.02 -0.77 -16.59
N GLU A 28 16.08 -2.04 -16.97
CA GLU A 28 16.93 -3.03 -16.26
C GLU A 28 18.41 -2.64 -16.32
N ALA A 29 18.87 -2.07 -17.43
CA ALA A 29 20.23 -1.56 -17.55
C ALA A 29 20.50 -0.40 -16.56
N VAL A 30 19.59 0.57 -16.45
CA VAL A 30 19.71 1.66 -15.47
C VAL A 30 19.72 1.12 -14.03
N ASN A 31 18.93 0.09 -13.73
CA ASN A 31 18.89 -0.54 -12.41
C ASN A 31 20.22 -1.18 -12.05
N ASN A 32 20.80 -1.91 -13.00
CA ASN A 32 22.11 -2.51 -12.83
C ASN A 32 23.14 -1.43 -12.50
N LEU A 33 23.10 -0.26 -13.17
CA LEU A 33 23.99 0.87 -12.85
C LEU A 33 23.78 1.38 -11.42
N SER A 34 22.53 1.57 -10.99
CA SER A 34 22.24 2.01 -9.63
C SER A 34 22.79 1.02 -8.60
N ASN A 35 22.49 -0.27 -8.74
CA ASN A 35 22.97 -1.31 -7.82
C ASN A 35 24.50 -1.37 -7.78
N MET A 36 25.16 -1.24 -8.95
CA MET A 36 26.62 -1.15 -9.02
C MET A 36 27.18 0.09 -8.31
N SER A 37 26.50 1.23 -8.40
CA SER A 37 26.89 2.47 -7.74
C SER A 37 26.67 2.44 -6.21
N GLU A 38 25.85 1.53 -5.71
CA GLU A 38 25.51 1.40 -4.28
C GLU A 38 26.36 0.39 -3.53
N ILE A 39 27.19 -0.41 -4.21
CA ILE A 39 28.06 -1.42 -3.60
C ILE A 39 28.79 -0.88 -2.36
N ASP A 40 28.64 -1.62 -1.25
CA ASP A 40 29.39 -1.37 -0.03
C ASP A 40 30.79 -2.01 -0.12
N LEU A 41 31.81 -1.16 -0.14
CA LEU A 41 33.21 -1.59 -0.22
C LEU A 41 33.77 -2.08 1.12
N LYS A 42 33.03 -1.92 2.23
CA LYS A 42 33.47 -2.26 3.59
C LYS A 42 32.89 -3.57 4.11
N ALA A 43 31.83 -4.08 3.50
CA ALA A 43 31.21 -5.33 3.92
C ALA A 43 32.20 -6.51 3.81
N PRO A 44 32.34 -7.36 4.84
CA PRO A 44 33.17 -8.55 4.76
C PRO A 44 32.60 -9.53 3.72
N ILE A 45 33.47 -10.07 2.86
CA ILE A 45 33.06 -11.08 1.87
C ILE A 45 32.87 -12.40 2.61
N ASP A 46 31.62 -12.87 2.66
CA ASP A 46 31.30 -14.18 3.20
C ASP A 46 31.58 -15.26 2.15
N LEU A 47 32.79 -15.82 2.20
CA LEU A 47 33.25 -16.85 1.26
C LEU A 47 32.77 -18.27 1.64
N GLU A 48 32.20 -18.45 2.84
CA GLU A 48 31.88 -19.76 3.42
C GLU A 48 30.38 -20.11 3.41
N GLY A 49 29.51 -19.24 2.88
CA GLY A 49 28.07 -19.52 2.79
C GLY A 49 27.69 -20.64 1.80
N GLU A 50 26.75 -21.50 2.21
CA GLU A 50 26.02 -22.43 1.34
C GLU A 50 25.34 -21.68 0.17
N GLU A 51 25.22 -22.31 -1.00
CA GLU A 51 24.51 -21.76 -2.16
C GLU A 51 23.03 -21.54 -1.83
N VAL A 52 22.69 -20.38 -1.29
CA VAL A 52 21.32 -19.89 -1.28
C VAL A 52 20.99 -19.46 -2.69
N PHE A 53 20.03 -20.15 -3.34
CA PHE A 53 19.48 -19.79 -4.65
C PHE A 53 18.70 -18.47 -4.57
N SER A 54 19.43 -17.37 -4.42
CA SER A 54 18.92 -16.01 -4.60
C SER A 54 18.82 -15.71 -6.10
N THR A 55 17.67 -15.21 -6.55
CA THR A 55 17.48 -14.67 -7.90
C THR A 55 18.11 -13.29 -8.08
N GLU A 56 18.58 -12.65 -7.00
CA GLU A 56 19.16 -11.30 -7.00
C GLU A 56 20.66 -11.34 -7.36
N VAL A 57 21.10 -10.42 -8.22
CA VAL A 57 22.48 -10.34 -8.71
C VAL A 57 23.37 -9.77 -7.60
N ASN A 58 24.23 -10.61 -7.02
CA ASN A 58 25.29 -10.15 -6.12
C ASN A 58 26.51 -9.72 -6.95
N TRP A 59 26.69 -8.41 -7.13
CA TRP A 59 27.79 -7.83 -7.91
C TRP A 59 29.18 -8.14 -7.31
N CYS A 60 29.24 -8.43 -6.01
CA CYS A 60 30.46 -8.66 -5.25
C CYS A 60 30.82 -10.14 -5.07
N ASP A 61 29.97 -11.08 -5.51
CA ASP A 61 30.23 -12.52 -5.38
C ASP A 61 31.30 -13.00 -6.39
N PRO A 62 32.49 -13.43 -5.94
CA PRO A 62 33.56 -13.91 -6.83
C PRO A 62 33.15 -15.13 -7.65
N ARG A 63 32.22 -15.97 -7.15
CA ARG A 63 31.70 -17.15 -7.85
C ARG A 63 30.87 -16.75 -9.07
N GLN A 64 30.29 -15.54 -9.05
CA GLN A 64 29.46 -14.98 -10.13
C GLN A 64 30.21 -13.96 -11.00
N ALA A 65 31.51 -13.73 -10.78
CA ALA A 65 32.28 -12.67 -11.45
C ALA A 65 32.18 -12.70 -12.99
N LEU A 66 32.25 -13.88 -13.61
CA LEU A 66 32.09 -14.06 -15.06
C LEU A 66 30.68 -13.72 -15.56
N ARG A 67 29.65 -14.11 -14.81
CA ARG A 67 28.25 -13.79 -15.10
C ARG A 67 28.00 -12.29 -14.97
N ASN A 68 28.53 -11.69 -13.90
CA ASN A 68 28.41 -10.27 -13.62
C ASN A 68 29.11 -9.44 -14.70
N GLU A 69 30.32 -9.82 -15.14
CA GLU A 69 31.01 -9.14 -16.25
C GLU A 69 30.16 -9.17 -17.54
N GLY A 70 29.51 -10.30 -17.82
CA GLY A 70 28.56 -10.42 -18.94
C GLY A 70 27.38 -9.44 -18.83
N LEU A 71 26.75 -9.36 -17.66
CA LEU A 71 25.63 -8.45 -17.39
C LEU A 71 26.04 -6.98 -17.45
N VAL A 72 27.23 -6.63 -16.95
CA VAL A 72 27.76 -5.26 -17.04
C VAL A 72 27.98 -4.84 -18.50
N LYS A 73 28.56 -5.73 -19.32
CA LYS A 73 28.71 -5.47 -20.77
C LYS A 73 27.37 -5.25 -21.44
N GLU A 74 26.39 -6.10 -21.15
CA GLU A 74 25.06 -5.96 -21.76
C GLU A 74 24.35 -4.67 -21.30
N THR A 75 24.49 -4.31 -20.03
CA THR A 75 23.99 -3.04 -19.46
C THR A 75 24.47 -1.84 -20.28
N PHE A 76 25.79 -1.72 -20.52
CA PHE A 76 26.31 -0.60 -21.33
C PHE A 76 25.91 -0.67 -22.80
N ARG A 77 25.79 -1.88 -23.38
CA ARG A 77 25.33 -2.03 -24.77
C ARG A 77 23.89 -1.58 -24.96
N VAL A 78 23.00 -1.93 -24.03
CA VAL A 78 21.59 -1.54 -24.08
C VAL A 78 21.46 -0.02 -24.00
N LEU A 79 22.16 0.62 -23.06
CA LEU A 79 22.17 2.09 -22.95
C LEU A 79 22.74 2.76 -24.20
N HIS A 80 23.81 2.20 -24.78
CA HIS A 80 24.38 2.71 -26.02
C HIS A 80 23.39 2.59 -27.19
N ARG A 81 22.73 1.44 -27.34
CA ARG A 81 21.68 1.23 -28.35
C ARG A 81 20.51 2.20 -28.15
N TYR A 82 20.08 2.41 -26.92
CA TYR A 82 19.03 3.36 -26.59
C TYR A 82 19.39 4.78 -27.02
N LEU A 83 20.56 5.29 -26.61
CA LEU A 83 21.03 6.62 -26.98
C LEU A 83 21.16 6.78 -28.51
N GLN A 84 21.63 5.74 -29.21
CA GLN A 84 21.68 5.73 -30.67
C GLN A 84 20.28 5.83 -31.29
N ASN A 85 19.32 5.06 -30.77
CA ASN A 85 17.96 5.02 -31.28
C ASN A 85 17.21 6.34 -31.03
N MET A 86 17.38 6.94 -29.86
CA MET A 86 16.80 8.24 -29.51
C MET A 86 17.25 9.32 -30.50
N VAL A 87 18.56 9.45 -30.74
CA VAL A 87 19.12 10.43 -31.70
C VAL A 87 18.71 10.13 -33.14
N ARG A 88 18.54 8.86 -33.50
CA ARG A 88 18.08 8.45 -34.85
C ARG A 88 16.60 8.74 -35.07
N ARG A 89 15.75 8.55 -34.06
CA ARG A 89 14.30 8.73 -34.16
C ARG A 89 13.91 10.19 -34.17
N ASP A 90 14.49 11.00 -33.29
CA ASP A 90 14.19 12.43 -33.24
C ASP A 90 15.40 13.23 -32.76
N ARG A 91 16.11 13.90 -33.68
CA ARG A 91 17.23 14.79 -33.33
C ARG A 91 16.78 16.05 -32.58
N ASN A 92 15.52 16.48 -32.72
CA ASN A 92 15.01 17.64 -32.02
C ASN A 92 14.70 17.33 -30.55
N SER A 93 14.49 16.06 -30.18
CA SER A 93 14.33 15.64 -28.78
C SER A 93 15.51 16.08 -27.90
N LEU A 94 16.73 16.15 -28.42
CA LEU A 94 17.90 16.64 -27.67
C LEU A 94 17.85 18.15 -27.34
N LYS A 95 16.91 18.91 -27.92
CA LYS A 95 16.67 20.32 -27.55
C LYS A 95 15.69 20.46 -26.40
N ASP A 96 14.92 19.41 -26.10
CA ASP A 96 14.01 19.40 -24.96
C ASP A 96 14.80 19.32 -23.64
N PRO A 97 14.61 20.28 -22.71
CA PRO A 97 15.34 20.31 -21.45
C PRO A 97 15.18 19.04 -20.60
N GLN A 98 14.00 18.41 -20.62
CA GLN A 98 13.75 17.18 -19.86
C GLN A 98 14.55 16.00 -20.43
N THR A 99 14.56 15.87 -21.76
CA THR A 99 15.39 14.89 -22.47
C THR A 99 16.88 15.06 -22.15
N GLN A 100 17.36 16.30 -22.07
CA GLN A 100 18.76 16.57 -21.70
C GLN A 100 19.06 16.13 -20.27
N LYS A 101 18.20 16.49 -19.31
CA LYS A 101 18.32 16.10 -17.90
C LYS A 101 18.36 14.57 -17.75
N GLY A 102 17.45 13.84 -18.41
CA GLY A 102 17.41 12.37 -18.37
C GLY A 102 18.67 11.69 -18.93
N VAL A 103 19.19 12.17 -20.07
CA VAL A 103 20.40 11.60 -20.69
C VAL A 103 21.66 11.89 -19.86
N GLN A 104 21.78 13.11 -19.31
CA GLN A 104 22.87 13.47 -18.40
C GLN A 104 22.81 12.61 -17.13
N ALA A 105 21.62 12.38 -16.58
CA ALA A 105 21.42 11.58 -15.38
C ALA A 105 21.94 10.13 -15.53
N ILE A 106 21.61 9.46 -16.64
CA ILE A 106 22.14 8.11 -16.92
C ILE A 106 23.65 8.11 -17.04
N MET A 107 24.21 9.06 -17.78
CA MET A 107 25.66 9.08 -18.03
C MET A 107 26.44 9.34 -16.74
N LEU A 108 25.87 10.13 -15.82
CA LEU A 108 26.39 10.32 -14.48
C LEU A 108 26.34 9.02 -13.68
N LEU A 109 25.18 8.35 -13.62
CA LEU A 109 25.00 7.07 -12.92
C LEU A 109 25.94 5.98 -13.48
N ALA A 110 26.11 5.92 -14.81
CA ALA A 110 27.03 5.01 -15.48
C ALA A 110 28.48 5.26 -15.06
N SER A 111 28.86 6.54 -14.92
CA SER A 111 30.21 6.91 -14.49
C SER A 111 30.46 6.54 -13.03
N GLU A 112 29.46 6.70 -12.16
CA GLU A 112 29.54 6.33 -10.73
C GLU A 112 29.62 4.82 -10.52
N ALA A 113 28.77 4.07 -11.23
CA ALA A 113 28.82 2.61 -11.26
C ALA A 113 30.21 2.10 -11.63
N VAL A 114 30.81 2.65 -12.71
CA VAL A 114 32.17 2.28 -13.12
C VAL A 114 33.21 2.63 -12.07
N GLN A 115 33.14 3.82 -11.46
CA GLN A 115 34.09 4.21 -10.42
C GLN A 115 34.02 3.29 -9.20
N LYS A 116 32.82 2.94 -8.74
CA LYS A 116 32.63 2.00 -7.61
C LYS A 116 33.12 0.59 -7.96
N MET A 117 32.76 0.07 -9.13
CA MET A 117 33.20 -1.25 -9.57
C MET A 117 34.71 -1.33 -9.80
N ASP A 118 35.34 -0.26 -10.30
CA ASP A 118 36.81 -0.19 -10.44
C ASP A 118 37.51 -0.18 -9.09
N ARG A 119 36.97 0.56 -8.11
CA ARG A 119 37.46 0.53 -6.73
C ARG A 119 37.34 -0.88 -6.15
N TYR A 120 36.21 -1.55 -6.36
CA TYR A 120 36.03 -2.95 -5.95
C TYR A 120 37.04 -3.88 -6.63
N ALA A 121 37.23 -3.75 -7.95
CA ALA A 121 38.20 -4.55 -8.70
C ALA A 121 39.65 -4.29 -8.24
N SER A 122 39.97 -3.08 -7.77
CA SER A 122 41.28 -2.76 -7.20
C SER A 122 41.53 -3.44 -5.84
N LEU A 123 40.47 -3.69 -5.07
CA LEU A 123 40.55 -4.45 -3.82
C LEU A 123 40.69 -5.96 -4.08
N TYR A 124 40.14 -6.46 -5.19
CA TYR A 124 40.14 -7.88 -5.57
C TYR A 124 40.67 -8.14 -6.99
N PRO A 125 41.94 -7.83 -7.27
CA PRO A 125 42.49 -7.82 -8.63
C PRO A 125 42.56 -9.20 -9.30
N ASN A 126 42.56 -10.28 -8.51
CA ASN A 126 42.59 -11.65 -9.02
C ASN A 126 41.22 -12.12 -9.56
N HIS A 127 40.15 -11.42 -9.22
CA HIS A 127 38.78 -11.83 -9.55
C HIS A 127 38.07 -10.90 -10.52
N TYR A 128 38.45 -9.61 -10.56
CA TYR A 128 37.76 -8.61 -11.37
C TYR A 128 38.74 -7.74 -12.17
N LYS A 129 38.37 -7.44 -13.41
CA LYS A 129 39.07 -6.47 -14.25
C LYS A 129 38.41 -5.08 -14.08
N PRO A 130 39.18 -3.99 -14.20
CA PRO A 130 38.62 -2.64 -14.24
C PRO A 130 37.58 -2.51 -15.36
N ILE A 131 36.37 -2.12 -14.98
CA ILE A 131 35.22 -1.93 -15.84
C ILE A 131 35.40 -0.70 -16.73
N SER A 132 36.15 0.31 -16.29
CA SER A 132 36.51 1.48 -17.12
C SER A 132 37.22 1.13 -18.42
N LYS A 133 37.82 -0.06 -18.51
CA LYS A 133 38.52 -0.56 -19.71
C LYS A 133 37.61 -1.36 -20.63
N LEU A 134 36.36 -1.61 -20.27
CA LEU A 134 35.42 -2.34 -21.12
C LEU A 134 35.12 -1.54 -22.38
N LYS A 135 35.19 -2.22 -23.53
CA LYS A 135 34.90 -1.63 -24.83
C LYS A 135 33.50 -1.01 -24.84
N GLU A 136 32.52 -1.73 -24.31
CA GLU A 136 31.11 -1.32 -24.25
C GLU A 136 30.91 0.02 -23.54
N TYR A 137 31.59 0.23 -22.41
CA TYR A 137 31.55 1.50 -21.68
C TYR A 137 32.29 2.62 -22.43
N THR A 138 33.47 2.33 -22.98
CA THR A 138 34.23 3.33 -23.75
C THR A 138 33.49 3.78 -25.01
N ASP A 139 32.79 2.86 -25.68
CA ASP A 139 31.96 3.14 -26.85
C ASP A 139 30.75 4.01 -26.46
N LEU A 140 30.08 3.70 -25.34
CA LEU A 140 28.99 4.51 -24.78
C LEU A 140 29.46 5.94 -24.47
N GLN A 141 30.56 6.10 -23.73
CA GLN A 141 31.12 7.42 -23.40
C GLN A 141 31.52 8.20 -24.65
N LYS A 142 32.18 7.54 -25.60
CA LYS A 142 32.62 8.17 -26.85
C LYS A 142 31.41 8.66 -27.64
N TYR A 143 30.36 7.85 -27.76
CA TYR A 143 29.12 8.23 -28.43
C TYR A 143 28.47 9.44 -27.76
N TYR A 144 28.30 9.41 -26.44
CA TYR A 144 27.74 10.53 -25.67
C TYR A 144 28.51 11.84 -25.89
N ARG A 145 29.85 11.81 -25.76
CA ARG A 145 30.69 13.00 -25.95
C ARG A 145 30.70 13.53 -27.38
N GLN A 146 30.71 12.63 -28.36
CA GLN A 146 30.91 13.02 -29.76
C GLN A 146 29.61 13.37 -30.47
N GLN A 147 28.51 12.72 -30.12
CA GLN A 147 27.25 12.81 -30.85
C GLN A 147 26.16 13.54 -30.07
N ILE A 148 26.12 13.41 -28.73
CA ILE A 148 25.03 13.98 -27.93
C ILE A 148 25.43 15.34 -27.35
N LEU A 149 26.54 15.42 -26.61
CA LEU A 149 26.98 16.66 -25.94
C LEU A 149 27.20 17.83 -26.92
N LYS A 150 27.57 17.56 -28.17
CA LYS A 150 27.73 18.60 -29.20
C LYS A 150 26.41 19.19 -29.71
N GLN A 151 25.30 18.48 -29.52
CA GLN A 151 23.97 18.85 -30.00
C GLN A 151 23.11 19.47 -28.89
N MET A 152 23.50 19.29 -27.63
CA MET A 152 22.86 19.98 -26.52
C MET A 152 23.27 21.47 -26.54
N PRO A 153 22.33 22.42 -26.46
CA PRO A 153 22.65 23.82 -26.23
C PRO A 153 23.52 23.96 -24.97
N LYS A 154 24.45 24.92 -24.97
CA LYS A 154 25.20 25.24 -23.75
C LYS A 154 24.18 25.61 -22.67
N PRO A 155 24.31 25.09 -21.44
CA PRO A 155 23.36 25.42 -20.38
C PRO A 155 23.34 26.93 -20.22
N GLU A 156 22.17 27.55 -20.40
CA GLU A 156 21.88 28.82 -19.76
C GLU A 156 21.98 28.58 -18.24
N GLU A 157 22.51 29.56 -17.50
CA GLU A 157 22.92 29.46 -16.09
C GLU A 157 21.76 29.23 -15.11
N GLU A 158 21.04 28.13 -15.26
CA GLU A 158 20.30 27.46 -14.20
C GLU A 158 20.96 26.09 -13.97
N ILE A 159 22.25 26.12 -13.61
CA ILE A 159 22.81 25.02 -12.82
C ILE A 159 22.13 25.16 -11.46
N GLU A 160 20.97 24.52 -11.31
CA GLU A 160 20.29 24.27 -10.03
C GLU A 160 21.37 23.94 -8.97
N ASP A 161 21.21 24.44 -7.74
CA ASP A 161 22.06 24.30 -6.54
C ASP A 161 22.54 22.86 -6.17
N TRP A 162 22.25 21.83 -6.98
CA TRP A 162 22.51 20.43 -6.69
C TRP A 162 23.99 20.04 -6.73
N GLU A 163 24.86 20.70 -7.52
CA GLU A 163 26.30 20.41 -7.51
C GLU A 163 27.02 21.00 -6.28
N GLU A 164 26.52 22.12 -5.73
CA GLU A 164 27.10 22.77 -4.54
C GLU A 164 26.54 22.22 -3.22
N ALA A 165 25.23 21.92 -3.16
CA ALA A 165 24.66 21.18 -2.02
C ALA A 165 25.21 19.74 -1.90
N ALA A 166 25.79 19.19 -2.97
CA ALA A 166 26.39 17.86 -3.03
C ALA A 166 27.83 17.76 -2.48
N LYS A 167 28.52 18.87 -2.21
CA LYS A 167 29.92 18.85 -1.73
C LYS A 167 30.06 18.72 -0.20
N GLU A 168 28.98 18.88 0.57
CA GLU A 168 29.01 18.60 2.01
C GLU A 168 28.69 17.12 2.30
N GLU A 169 29.74 16.31 2.28
CA GLU A 169 29.75 14.94 2.76
C GLU A 169 29.50 14.94 4.29
N PHE A 170 28.25 14.78 4.71
CA PHE A 170 27.97 14.44 6.10
C PHE A 170 28.52 13.03 6.35
N LYS A 171 29.65 12.94 7.06
CA LYS A 171 30.16 11.68 7.63
C LYS A 171 29.22 11.21 8.74
N GLY A 172 28.06 10.70 8.33
CA GLY A 172 27.11 10.00 9.20
C GLY A 172 27.43 8.52 9.22
N ILE A 173 28.15 8.10 10.27
CA ILE A 173 28.35 6.70 10.64
C ILE A 173 26.99 6.05 10.98
N GLU A 174 26.84 4.79 10.52
CA GLU A 174 25.88 3.76 10.94
C GLU A 174 24.37 4.03 10.74
N ALA A 175 23.88 3.76 9.53
CA ALA A 175 22.49 3.33 9.28
C ALA A 175 22.44 1.82 8.91
N GLU A 176 23.44 1.06 9.37
CA GLU A 176 23.57 -0.35 9.01
C GLU A 176 22.58 -1.20 9.82
N LYS A 177 21.66 -1.80 9.05
CA LYS A 177 20.82 -2.99 9.27
C LYS A 177 19.31 -2.80 9.15
N LYS A 178 18.75 -1.57 9.11
CA LYS A 178 17.27 -1.39 9.14
C LYS A 178 16.69 -0.24 8.29
N GLY A 179 17.47 0.41 7.43
CA GLY A 179 17.00 1.53 6.57
C GLY A 179 16.59 1.12 5.15
N LEU A 180 16.08 2.07 4.36
CA LEU A 180 15.96 1.93 2.90
C LEU A 180 17.35 2.04 2.28
N GLN A 181 17.83 0.92 1.71
CA GLN A 181 19.22 0.79 1.26
C GLN A 181 19.39 1.04 -0.24
N ASP A 182 18.40 0.63 -1.05
CA ASP A 182 18.50 0.60 -2.50
C ASP A 182 17.16 0.94 -3.18
N LEU A 183 17.22 1.15 -4.50
CA LEU A 183 16.04 1.44 -5.33
C LEU A 183 15.05 0.27 -5.40
N GLU A 184 15.53 -0.96 -5.26
CA GLU A 184 14.68 -2.14 -5.36
C GLU A 184 13.73 -2.25 -4.17
N GLY A 185 14.22 -1.96 -2.96
CA GLY A 185 13.41 -1.81 -1.76
C GLY A 185 12.35 -0.73 -1.89
N VAL A 186 12.65 0.37 -2.60
CA VAL A 186 11.69 1.44 -2.89
C VAL A 186 10.62 1.00 -3.89
N ARG A 187 11.00 0.26 -4.93
CA ARG A 187 10.03 -0.30 -5.90
C ARG A 187 9.14 -1.37 -5.31
N LYS A 188 9.68 -2.21 -4.43
CA LYS A 188 8.89 -3.18 -3.65
C LYS A 188 7.89 -2.47 -2.73
N ASP A 189 8.11 -1.19 -2.42
CA ASP A 189 7.18 -0.28 -1.73
C ASP A 189 6.72 -0.77 -0.34
N LEU A 190 7.55 -1.58 0.32
CA LEU A 190 7.18 -2.19 1.60
C LEU A 190 7.30 -1.19 2.76
N ASN A 191 8.38 -0.40 2.75
CA ASN A 191 8.80 0.45 3.87
C ASN A 191 8.92 1.93 3.46
N TYR A 192 8.11 2.41 2.51
CA TYR A 192 8.22 3.78 2.00
C TYR A 192 7.91 4.86 3.05
N GLU A 193 7.24 4.54 4.15
CA GLU A 193 7.04 5.47 5.27
C GLU A 193 8.36 5.93 5.89
N LEU A 194 9.42 5.13 5.73
CA LEU A 194 10.77 5.43 6.21
C LEU A 194 11.39 6.65 5.51
N PHE A 195 10.84 7.11 4.39
CA PHE A 195 11.18 8.40 3.80
C PHE A 195 10.68 9.60 4.61
N PHE A 196 9.64 9.42 5.43
CA PHE A 196 8.95 10.50 6.11
C PHE A 196 9.17 10.50 7.63
N ILE A 197 9.53 9.35 8.21
CA ILE A 197 9.75 9.20 9.65
C ILE A 197 11.23 9.29 10.02
N LYS A 198 11.53 9.88 11.18
CA LYS A 198 12.88 9.94 11.74
C LYS A 198 13.17 8.76 12.66
N GLY A 199 14.41 8.29 12.66
CA GLY A 199 14.91 7.30 13.61
C GLY A 199 15.01 7.86 15.04
N GLU A 200 15.38 7.00 16.00
CA GLU A 200 15.52 7.41 17.41
C GLU A 200 16.56 8.50 17.62
N ASN A 201 17.63 8.48 16.82
CA ASN A 201 18.69 9.49 16.80
C ASN A 201 18.32 10.76 16.00
N GLY A 202 17.08 10.87 15.51
CA GLY A 202 16.60 11.99 14.69
C GLY A 202 17.07 11.96 13.22
N LYS A 203 17.88 10.97 12.82
CA LYS A 203 18.37 10.83 11.44
C LYS A 203 17.33 10.13 10.54
N PRO A 204 17.34 10.38 9.22
CA PRO A 204 16.51 9.64 8.27
C PRO A 204 16.93 8.17 8.15
N PHE A 205 16.01 7.32 7.68
CA PHE A 205 16.25 5.89 7.43
C PHE A 205 16.78 5.60 6.02
N PHE A 206 17.13 6.62 5.25
CA PHE A 206 17.65 6.49 3.89
C PHE A 206 18.93 7.32 3.73
N SER A 207 19.73 6.98 2.73
CA SER A 207 20.94 7.76 2.39
C SER A 207 20.62 8.89 1.40
N ARG A 208 21.42 9.97 1.41
CA ARG A 208 21.36 11.00 0.36
C ARG A 208 21.64 10.43 -1.03
N SER A 209 22.46 9.37 -1.11
CA SER A 209 22.75 8.66 -2.36
C SER A 209 21.49 8.03 -2.94
N LEU A 210 20.64 7.42 -2.11
CA LEU A 210 19.40 6.82 -2.54
C LEU A 210 18.45 7.86 -3.14
N ILE A 211 18.21 9.00 -2.46
CA ILE A 211 17.40 10.09 -3.02
C ILE A 211 17.92 10.54 -4.38
N ARG A 212 19.24 10.69 -4.50
CA ARG A 212 19.86 11.08 -5.75
C ARG A 212 19.58 10.05 -6.85
N HIS A 213 19.74 8.76 -6.58
CA HIS A 213 19.44 7.72 -7.54
C HIS A 213 17.96 7.69 -7.92
N ILE A 214 17.05 7.87 -6.96
CA ILE A 214 15.61 7.98 -7.23
C ILE A 214 15.36 9.13 -8.21
N ARG A 215 15.96 10.32 -7.98
CA ARG A 215 15.83 11.48 -8.89
C ARG A 215 16.39 11.21 -10.28
N LEU A 216 17.58 10.60 -10.36
CA LEU A 216 18.22 10.26 -11.64
C LEU A 216 17.37 9.28 -12.45
N VAL A 217 16.80 8.27 -11.78
CA VAL A 217 15.93 7.26 -12.41
C VAL A 217 14.58 7.84 -12.80
N GLY A 218 13.95 8.65 -11.94
CA GLY A 218 12.66 9.27 -12.25
C GLY A 218 12.72 10.22 -13.46
N ASN A 219 13.76 11.05 -13.54
CA ASN A 219 13.98 11.94 -14.70
C ASN A 219 14.19 11.15 -16.00
N PHE A 220 14.75 9.95 -15.90
CA PHE A 220 14.91 9.07 -17.06
C PHE A 220 13.62 8.33 -17.42
N ASP A 221 12.85 7.90 -16.43
CA ASP A 221 11.58 7.20 -16.65
C ASP A 221 10.54 8.09 -17.34
N GLU A 222 10.44 9.36 -16.93
CA GLU A 222 9.62 10.39 -17.61
C GLU A 222 10.01 10.57 -19.10
N LEU A 223 11.27 10.29 -19.45
CA LEU A 223 11.76 10.33 -20.84
C LEU A 223 11.41 9.05 -21.62
N VAL A 224 11.50 7.87 -21.00
CA VAL A 224 11.21 6.58 -21.63
C VAL A 224 9.71 6.37 -21.84
N SER A 225 8.87 6.77 -20.88
CA SER A 225 7.41 6.64 -20.95
C SER A 225 6.80 7.37 -22.15
N LYS A 226 7.42 8.46 -22.63
CA LYS A 226 7.01 9.17 -23.85
C LYS A 226 7.29 8.38 -25.14
N VAL A 227 8.14 7.35 -25.09
CA VAL A 227 8.66 6.62 -26.27
C VAL A 227 8.05 5.22 -26.41
N GLU A 228 7.54 4.61 -25.34
CA GLU A 228 7.02 3.24 -25.30
C GLU A 228 5.52 3.17 -24.98
N GLY A 229 4.65 3.33 -25.98
CA GLY A 229 3.20 3.08 -25.87
C GLY A 229 2.43 4.01 -24.90
N GLU A 230 1.11 3.82 -24.80
CA GLU A 230 0.31 4.51 -23.78
C GLU A 230 0.46 3.78 -22.43
N ASP A 231 1.28 4.30 -21.54
CA ASP A 231 1.35 3.85 -20.14
C ASP A 231 -0.07 3.92 -19.51
N PRO A 232 -0.64 2.78 -19.06
CA PRO A 232 -1.99 2.75 -18.48
C PRO A 232 -2.11 3.55 -17.18
N LEU A 233 -1.01 3.84 -16.48
CA LEU A 233 -0.98 4.54 -15.21
C LEU A 233 -1.16 6.05 -15.37
N LEU A 234 -0.88 6.62 -16.56
CA LEU A 234 -1.07 8.05 -16.83
C LEU A 234 -2.52 8.52 -16.62
N ALA A 235 -3.50 7.64 -16.84
CA ALA A 235 -4.91 7.95 -16.65
C ALA A 235 -5.35 7.98 -15.18
N ILE A 236 -4.53 7.48 -14.23
CA ILE A 236 -4.92 7.39 -12.81
C ILE A 236 -5.23 8.75 -12.22
N ARG A 237 -4.43 9.78 -12.55
CA ARG A 237 -4.64 11.13 -12.01
C ARG A 237 -5.97 11.73 -12.47
N GLU A 238 -6.31 11.56 -13.75
CA GLU A 238 -7.61 12.02 -14.31
C GLU A 238 -8.80 11.27 -13.71
N LEU A 239 -8.64 9.96 -13.47
CA LEU A 239 -9.64 9.14 -12.82
C LEU A 239 -9.90 9.62 -11.39
N LEU A 240 -8.84 9.76 -10.58
CA LEU A 240 -8.92 10.28 -9.22
C LEU A 240 -9.58 11.66 -9.17
N ASP A 241 -9.23 12.54 -10.11
CA ASP A 241 -9.82 13.89 -10.19
C ASP A 241 -11.34 13.85 -10.39
N ARG A 242 -11.84 12.94 -11.24
CA ARG A 242 -13.28 12.70 -11.43
C ARG A 242 -13.96 12.10 -10.20
N GLU A 243 -13.35 11.11 -9.56
CA GLU A 243 -13.90 10.49 -8.34
C GLU A 243 -14.00 11.50 -7.19
N ILE A 244 -12.98 12.34 -7.04
CA ILE A 244 -12.94 13.37 -6.01
C ILE A 244 -13.98 14.45 -6.26
N ARG A 245 -14.22 14.85 -7.51
CA ARG A 245 -15.31 15.76 -7.85
C ARG A 245 -16.67 15.22 -7.38
N GLU A 246 -16.95 13.96 -7.66
CA GLU A 246 -18.22 13.32 -7.26
C GLU A 246 -18.37 13.24 -5.75
N GLY A 247 -17.31 12.83 -5.06
CA GLY A 247 -17.31 12.79 -3.60
C GLY A 247 -17.42 14.17 -2.94
N ALA A 248 -16.79 15.18 -3.52
CA ALA A 248 -16.93 16.57 -3.05
C ALA A 248 -18.37 17.09 -3.25
N GLU A 249 -19.00 16.74 -4.38
CA GLU A 249 -20.40 17.06 -4.65
C GLU A 249 -21.34 16.40 -3.64
N GLU A 250 -21.12 15.13 -3.31
CA GLU A 250 -21.86 14.41 -2.27
C GLU A 250 -21.67 15.05 -0.89
N ALA A 251 -20.42 15.32 -0.50
CA ALA A 251 -20.11 15.94 0.79
C ALA A 251 -20.77 17.32 0.95
N LEU A 252 -20.81 18.14 -0.11
CA LEU A 252 -21.51 19.44 -0.08
C LEU A 252 -23.03 19.28 0.09
N LYS A 253 -23.63 18.31 -0.57
CA LYS A 253 -25.07 18.03 -0.44
C LYS A 253 -25.43 17.65 0.99
N LEU A 254 -24.62 16.77 1.59
CA LEU A 254 -24.84 16.31 2.97
C LEU A 254 -24.52 17.42 3.99
N ALA A 255 -23.48 18.22 3.75
CA ALA A 255 -23.08 19.31 4.63
C ALA A 255 -23.93 20.59 4.50
N ALA A 256 -24.82 20.69 3.50
CA ALA A 256 -25.57 21.91 3.18
C ALA A 256 -26.28 22.55 4.40
N PRO A 257 -26.99 21.81 5.27
CA PRO A 257 -27.65 22.41 6.43
C PRO A 257 -26.67 23.10 7.40
N TYR A 258 -25.49 22.51 7.59
CA TYR A 258 -24.43 23.05 8.46
C TYR A 258 -23.73 24.25 7.82
N ILE A 259 -23.53 24.20 6.50
CA ILE A 259 -22.96 25.28 5.71
C ILE A 259 -23.88 26.51 5.75
N ASP A 260 -25.19 26.32 5.58
CA ASP A 260 -26.17 27.41 5.61
C ASP A 260 -26.23 28.07 7.00
N LEU A 261 -26.18 27.29 8.08
CA LEU A 261 -26.09 27.81 9.44
C LEU A 261 -24.81 28.61 9.66
N PHE A 262 -23.67 28.10 9.20
CA PHE A 262 -22.39 28.79 9.27
C PHE A 262 -22.43 30.15 8.56
N TYR A 263 -22.94 30.22 7.34
CA TYR A 263 -22.93 31.48 6.56
C TYR A 263 -23.88 32.56 7.08
N LYS A 264 -24.86 32.23 7.94
CA LYS A 264 -25.73 33.23 8.59
C LYS A 264 -24.95 34.19 9.50
N GLU A 265 -23.84 33.73 10.08
CA GLU A 265 -23.10 34.48 11.09
C GLU A 265 -21.58 34.48 10.87
N GLY A 266 -21.01 33.40 10.35
CA GLY A 266 -19.58 33.20 10.16
C GLY A 266 -18.88 34.30 9.39
N MET A 267 -19.52 34.89 8.38
CA MET A 267 -18.89 35.93 7.57
C MET A 267 -18.64 37.24 8.34
N LYS A 268 -19.37 37.48 9.45
CA LYS A 268 -19.10 38.61 10.35
C LYS A 268 -17.82 38.43 11.15
N HIS A 269 -17.33 37.20 11.26
CA HIS A 269 -16.18 36.81 12.07
C HIS A 269 -15.04 36.22 11.21
N LYS A 270 -15.00 36.52 9.91
CA LYS A 270 -14.02 35.97 8.96
C LYS A 270 -12.55 36.19 9.34
N ASP A 271 -12.28 37.22 10.14
CA ASP A 271 -10.93 37.56 10.59
C ASP A 271 -10.45 36.64 11.71
N LEU A 272 -11.34 35.88 12.36
CA LEU A 272 -10.95 34.83 13.30
C LEU A 272 -10.32 33.67 12.53
N PRO A 273 -9.10 33.20 12.89
CA PRO A 273 -8.41 32.15 12.14
C PRO A 273 -9.21 30.86 11.95
N PHE A 274 -9.97 30.43 12.97
CA PHE A 274 -10.83 29.25 12.86
C PHE A 274 -11.90 29.44 11.78
N VAL A 275 -12.64 30.56 11.84
CA VAL A 275 -13.73 30.88 10.91
C VAL A 275 -13.20 31.09 9.50
N GLY A 276 -12.10 31.84 9.35
CA GLY A 276 -11.46 32.11 8.07
C GLY A 276 -10.97 30.84 7.37
N ASN A 277 -10.33 29.92 8.10
CA ASN A 277 -9.87 28.65 7.52
C ASN A 277 -11.03 27.68 7.26
N LEU A 278 -12.05 27.64 8.11
CA LEU A 278 -13.26 26.84 7.85
C LEU A 278 -13.98 27.34 6.59
N ASN A 279 -14.08 28.65 6.39
CA ASN A 279 -14.61 29.23 5.15
C ASN A 279 -13.77 28.81 3.93
N LYS A 280 -12.43 28.88 4.01
CA LYS A 280 -11.54 28.42 2.93
C LYS A 280 -11.73 26.94 2.62
N ALA A 281 -11.92 26.09 3.64
CA ALA A 281 -12.21 24.68 3.46
C ALA A 281 -13.50 24.47 2.67
N VAL A 282 -14.60 25.14 3.06
CA VAL A 282 -15.87 25.05 2.33
C VAL A 282 -15.76 25.58 0.90
N MET A 283 -15.02 26.68 0.68
CA MET A 283 -14.79 27.20 -0.68
C MET A 283 -13.99 26.22 -1.53
N ALA A 284 -12.90 25.65 -0.99
CA ALA A 284 -12.09 24.65 -1.69
C ALA A 284 -12.91 23.40 -2.03
N LEU A 285 -13.77 22.94 -1.12
CA LEU A 285 -14.68 21.82 -1.37
C LEU A 285 -15.66 22.13 -2.51
N ARG A 286 -16.22 23.34 -2.56
CA ARG A 286 -17.06 23.81 -3.69
C ARG A 286 -16.29 23.83 -5.01
N MET A 287 -15.04 24.24 -4.99
CA MET A 287 -14.19 24.24 -6.18
C MET A 287 -13.84 22.82 -6.62
N ALA A 288 -13.60 21.89 -5.69
CA ALA A 288 -13.38 20.48 -5.98
C ALA A 288 -14.62 19.81 -6.62
N ALA A 289 -15.83 20.20 -6.23
CA ALA A 289 -17.07 19.68 -6.81
C ALA A 289 -17.41 20.27 -8.20
N ASN A 290 -16.72 21.32 -8.63
CA ASN A 290 -17.02 22.00 -9.88
C ASN A 290 -16.38 21.29 -11.08
N SER A 291 -17.19 20.78 -12.01
CA SER A 291 -16.72 20.08 -13.20
C SER A 291 -15.80 20.91 -14.11
N VAL A 292 -15.87 22.24 -14.07
CA VAL A 292 -14.96 23.12 -14.83
C VAL A 292 -13.50 22.93 -14.39
N ASN A 293 -13.28 22.56 -13.13
CA ASN A 293 -11.95 22.34 -12.58
C ASN A 293 -11.40 20.92 -12.85
N LEU A 294 -12.07 20.10 -13.67
CA LEU A 294 -11.51 18.80 -14.05
C LEU A 294 -10.19 18.98 -14.81
N ILE A 295 -9.23 18.07 -14.61
CA ILE A 295 -7.93 18.06 -15.34
C ILE A 295 -8.17 18.12 -16.86
N GLU A 296 -9.16 17.37 -17.35
CA GLU A 296 -9.54 17.31 -18.77
C GLU A 296 -9.90 18.67 -19.37
N ASN A 297 -10.33 19.63 -18.53
CA ASN A 297 -10.71 20.98 -18.95
C ASN A 297 -9.55 21.99 -18.90
N GLN A 298 -8.32 21.54 -18.62
CA GLN A 298 -7.11 22.39 -18.54
C GLN A 298 -7.26 23.58 -17.58
N SER A 299 -7.97 23.37 -16.46
CA SER A 299 -8.04 24.34 -15.37
C SER A 299 -6.65 24.61 -14.79
N PHE A 300 -6.43 25.83 -14.28
CA PHE A 300 -5.21 26.19 -13.54
C PHE A 300 -4.98 25.30 -12.32
N LYS A 301 -6.05 24.83 -11.68
CA LYS A 301 -6.02 23.94 -10.52
C LYS A 301 -7.12 22.89 -10.62
N SER A 302 -6.77 21.64 -10.35
CA SER A 302 -7.66 20.51 -10.57
C SER A 302 -8.64 20.26 -9.41
N CYS A 303 -9.67 19.44 -9.61
CA CYS A 303 -10.60 19.04 -8.56
C CYS A 303 -9.88 18.34 -7.39
N LEU A 304 -8.97 17.43 -7.71
CA LEU A 304 -8.08 16.73 -6.78
C LEU A 304 -7.25 17.71 -5.95
N GLU A 305 -6.64 18.69 -6.59
CA GLU A 305 -5.81 19.69 -5.91
C GLU A 305 -6.64 20.64 -5.03
N TYR A 306 -7.85 21.01 -5.46
CA TYR A 306 -8.79 21.76 -4.61
C TYR A 306 -9.29 20.93 -3.43
N TYR A 307 -9.45 19.62 -3.59
CA TYR A 307 -9.84 18.75 -2.50
C TYR A 307 -8.72 18.57 -1.47
N ALA A 308 -7.47 18.47 -1.93
CA ALA A 308 -6.31 18.52 -1.05
C ALA A 308 -6.25 19.84 -0.28
N ASP A 309 -6.56 20.97 -0.92
CA ASP A 309 -6.73 22.26 -0.24
C ASP A 309 -7.87 22.25 0.79
N PHE A 310 -9.01 21.64 0.47
CA PHE A 310 -10.11 21.48 1.42
C PHE A 310 -9.64 20.74 2.68
N HIS A 311 -9.00 19.58 2.52
CA HIS A 311 -8.46 18.80 3.64
C HIS A 311 -7.44 19.63 4.43
N ARG A 312 -6.50 20.29 3.75
CA ARG A 312 -5.49 21.16 4.38
C ARG A 312 -6.12 22.31 5.18
N PHE A 313 -7.09 23.02 4.62
CA PHE A 313 -7.75 24.12 5.32
C PHE A 313 -8.61 23.65 6.49
N LEU A 314 -9.25 22.48 6.36
CA LEU A 314 -9.99 21.85 7.46
C LEU A 314 -9.04 21.53 8.61
N ARG A 315 -7.88 20.92 8.33
CA ARG A 315 -6.83 20.65 9.30
C ARG A 315 -6.36 21.91 10.02
N ILE A 316 -6.05 22.97 9.27
CA ILE A 316 -5.61 24.25 9.84
C ILE A 316 -6.72 24.87 10.69
N ALA A 317 -7.99 24.75 10.29
CA ALA A 317 -9.11 25.23 11.07
C ALA A 317 -9.20 24.51 12.43
N MET A 318 -8.97 23.21 12.48
CA MET A 318 -8.96 22.41 13.71
C MET A 318 -7.73 22.69 14.58
N GLN A 319 -6.59 23.04 14.00
CA GLN A 319 -5.41 23.46 14.75
C GLN A 319 -5.52 24.90 15.30
N ALA A 320 -6.48 25.69 14.81
CA ALA A 320 -6.63 27.07 15.25
C ALA A 320 -6.99 27.15 16.74
N PRO A 321 -6.44 28.11 17.51
CA PRO A 321 -6.74 28.26 18.93
C PRO A 321 -8.24 28.39 19.24
N GLY A 322 -9.01 28.99 18.32
CA GLY A 322 -10.45 29.12 18.46
C GLY A 322 -11.20 27.78 18.44
N TYR A 323 -10.73 26.79 17.69
CA TYR A 323 -11.30 25.44 17.73
C TYR A 323 -10.88 24.72 19.01
N GLN A 324 -9.57 24.72 19.30
CA GLN A 324 -8.99 24.01 20.45
C GLN A 324 -9.61 24.45 21.80
N LYS A 325 -9.84 25.76 21.99
CA LYS A 325 -10.53 26.29 23.19
C LYS A 325 -11.99 25.86 23.30
N ARG A 326 -12.67 25.65 22.17
CA ARG A 326 -14.08 25.23 22.14
C ARG A 326 -14.23 23.75 22.49
N ILE A 327 -13.37 22.88 21.93
CA ILE A 327 -13.43 21.45 22.22
C ILE A 327 -12.98 21.10 23.65
N THR A 328 -12.19 21.96 24.29
CA THR A 328 -11.76 21.81 25.69
C THR A 328 -12.75 22.41 26.70
N GLY A 329 -13.77 23.13 26.25
CA GLY A 329 -14.76 23.79 27.11
C GLY A 329 -14.26 25.08 27.77
N GLU A 330 -13.16 25.68 27.28
CA GLU A 330 -12.61 26.94 27.79
C GLU A 330 -13.37 28.19 27.28
N MET A 331 -14.39 28.01 26.43
CA MET A 331 -15.25 29.08 25.91
C MET A 331 -16.72 28.76 26.17
N GLU A 332 -17.53 29.79 26.40
CA GLU A 332 -18.99 29.63 26.54
C GLU A 332 -19.61 29.07 25.25
N GLU A 333 -20.52 28.10 25.40
CA GLU A 333 -21.28 27.52 24.30
C GLU A 333 -22.38 28.51 23.86
N ASP A 334 -22.09 29.31 22.84
CA ASP A 334 -23.10 30.06 22.10
C ASP A 334 -23.54 29.33 20.82
N ALA A 335 -24.69 29.74 20.27
CA ALA A 335 -25.27 29.13 19.07
C ALA A 335 -24.32 29.16 17.87
N PHE A 336 -23.50 30.21 17.75
CA PHE A 336 -22.52 30.36 16.70
C PHE A 336 -21.38 29.35 16.84
N SER A 337 -20.85 29.18 18.05
CA SER A 337 -19.79 28.21 18.36
C SER A 337 -20.24 26.79 18.11
N LEU A 338 -21.49 26.46 18.48
CA LEU A 338 -22.08 25.17 18.14
C LEU A 338 -22.19 24.98 16.62
N SER A 339 -22.59 26.01 15.87
CA SER A 339 -22.64 25.95 14.40
C SER A 339 -21.25 25.72 13.78
N LEU A 340 -20.19 26.34 14.33
CA LEU A 340 -18.82 26.15 13.85
C LEU A 340 -18.32 24.72 14.09
N LEU A 341 -18.56 24.19 15.29
CA LEU A 341 -18.18 22.82 15.65
C LEU A 341 -18.93 21.81 14.80
N ASN A 342 -20.26 21.95 14.69
CA ASN A 342 -21.10 21.04 13.91
C ASN A 342 -20.68 21.00 12.44
N LEU A 343 -20.41 22.15 11.81
CA LEU A 343 -19.91 22.17 10.44
C LEU A 343 -18.54 21.48 10.34
N THR A 344 -17.62 21.77 11.26
CA THR A 344 -16.28 21.18 11.25
C THR A 344 -16.34 19.65 11.36
N HIS A 345 -17.11 19.14 12.34
CA HIS A 345 -17.26 17.70 12.57
C HIS A 345 -18.04 17.02 11.43
N ALA A 346 -19.05 17.68 10.86
CA ALA A 346 -19.77 17.18 9.69
C ALA A 346 -18.85 17.03 8.47
N LEU A 347 -18.01 18.03 8.19
CA LEU A 347 -17.03 17.95 7.09
C LEU A 347 -16.01 16.82 7.32
N CYS A 348 -15.56 16.60 8.56
CA CYS A 348 -14.73 15.45 8.89
C CYS A 348 -15.47 14.13 8.63
N CYS A 349 -16.74 14.02 9.03
CA CYS A 349 -17.52 12.81 8.82
C CYS A 349 -17.71 12.49 7.34
N TYR A 350 -18.08 13.48 6.52
CA TYR A 350 -18.27 13.27 5.09
C TYR A 350 -16.95 13.04 4.34
N PHE A 351 -15.82 13.51 4.88
CA PHE A 351 -14.50 13.12 4.39
C PHE A 351 -14.25 11.61 4.57
N PHE A 352 -14.54 11.04 5.76
CA PHE A 352 -14.34 9.62 6.05
C PHE A 352 -15.39 8.67 5.44
N MET A 353 -16.61 9.16 5.19
CA MET A 353 -17.73 8.35 4.70
C MET A 353 -18.04 8.54 3.20
N ARG A 354 -17.15 9.19 2.44
CA ARG A 354 -17.30 9.43 1.01
C ARG A 354 -17.53 8.11 0.24
N THR A 355 -18.44 8.12 -0.73
CA THR A 355 -18.61 7.00 -1.64
C THR A 355 -17.67 7.10 -2.85
N GLU A 356 -17.15 5.96 -3.33
CA GLU A 356 -16.28 5.90 -4.50
C GLU A 356 -17.04 5.35 -5.72
N PRO A 357 -17.04 6.07 -6.86
CA PRO A 357 -17.72 5.60 -8.06
C PRO A 357 -16.91 4.49 -8.75
N LEU A 358 -17.26 3.24 -8.43
CA LEU A 358 -16.59 2.01 -8.89
C LEU A 358 -16.28 1.93 -10.40
N LYS A 359 -17.12 2.55 -11.24
CA LYS A 359 -17.21 2.25 -12.67
C LYS A 359 -15.91 2.54 -13.43
N GLU A 360 -15.26 3.68 -13.19
CA GLU A 360 -14.11 4.10 -13.99
C GLU A 360 -12.82 3.39 -13.55
N VAL A 361 -12.62 3.20 -12.24
CA VAL A 361 -11.50 2.40 -11.72
C VAL A 361 -11.60 0.95 -12.16
N LEU A 362 -12.82 0.39 -12.19
CA LEU A 362 -13.03 -0.96 -12.73
C LEU A 362 -12.66 -1.08 -14.21
N LYS A 363 -12.98 -0.07 -15.02
CA LYS A 363 -12.55 -0.06 -16.43
C LYS A 363 -11.03 -0.06 -16.55
N LEU A 364 -10.33 0.68 -15.69
CA LEU A 364 -8.86 0.66 -15.65
C LEU A 364 -8.33 -0.73 -15.27
N ILE A 365 -8.87 -1.34 -14.21
CA ILE A 365 -8.47 -2.68 -13.77
C ILE A 365 -8.67 -3.70 -14.90
N HIS A 366 -9.84 -3.71 -15.55
CA HIS A 366 -10.11 -4.59 -16.69
C HIS A 366 -9.18 -4.31 -17.88
N LYS A 367 -8.91 -3.03 -18.21
CA LYS A 367 -7.95 -2.66 -19.26
C LYS A 367 -6.54 -3.18 -18.97
N ILE A 368 -6.10 -3.12 -17.71
CA ILE A 368 -4.80 -3.64 -17.27
C ILE A 368 -4.78 -5.17 -17.42
N ILE A 369 -5.82 -5.87 -16.94
CA ILE A 369 -5.97 -7.33 -17.08
C ILE A 369 -5.91 -7.74 -18.55
N ASP A 370 -6.70 -7.10 -19.42
CA ASP A 370 -6.79 -7.41 -20.85
C ASP A 370 -5.46 -7.20 -21.57
N ARG A 371 -4.77 -6.08 -21.29
CA ARG A 371 -3.43 -5.82 -21.84
C ARG A 371 -2.40 -6.83 -21.35
N GLY A 372 -2.41 -7.15 -20.05
CA GLY A 372 -1.51 -8.17 -19.48
C GLY A 372 -1.74 -9.55 -20.11
N ASN A 373 -2.99 -9.95 -20.31
CA ASN A 373 -3.36 -11.19 -21.00
C ASN A 373 -2.87 -11.19 -22.46
N ALA A 374 -3.03 -10.08 -23.18
CA ALA A 374 -2.58 -9.96 -24.56
C ALA A 374 -1.05 -10.12 -24.70
N MET A 375 -0.27 -9.61 -23.73
CA MET A 375 1.19 -9.69 -23.77
C MET A 375 1.73 -11.07 -23.36
N ARG A 376 1.05 -11.79 -22.45
CA ARG A 376 1.47 -13.15 -22.03
C ARG A 376 1.19 -14.22 -23.07
N GLY A 377 0.40 -13.91 -24.09
CA GLY A 377 0.00 -14.84 -25.14
C GLY A 377 -1.13 -15.80 -24.73
N PRO A 378 -1.63 -16.61 -25.68
CA PRO A 378 -2.72 -17.54 -25.43
C PRO A 378 -2.28 -18.64 -24.46
N ARG A 379 -2.95 -18.71 -23.31
CA ARG A 379 -2.74 -19.82 -22.37
C ARG A 379 -3.50 -21.07 -22.80
N PRO A 380 -3.03 -22.27 -22.40
CA PRO A 380 -3.83 -23.49 -22.52
C PRO A 380 -5.17 -23.26 -21.86
N LYS A 381 -6.28 -23.56 -22.57
CA LYS A 381 -7.59 -23.63 -21.93
C LYS A 381 -7.54 -24.76 -20.91
N GLU A 382 -7.36 -24.40 -19.64
CA GLU A 382 -7.49 -25.36 -18.56
C GLU A 382 -8.93 -25.89 -18.55
N LYS A 383 -9.08 -27.17 -18.19
CA LYS A 383 -10.41 -27.76 -18.03
C LYS A 383 -11.13 -26.97 -16.93
N ALA A 384 -12.40 -26.65 -17.18
CA ALA A 384 -13.26 -26.02 -16.18
C ALA A 384 -13.13 -26.79 -14.85
N ASP A 385 -12.91 -26.05 -13.76
CA ASP A 385 -12.74 -26.68 -12.45
C ASP A 385 -14.02 -27.42 -12.04
N GLU A 386 -13.94 -28.75 -12.03
CA GLU A 386 -15.05 -29.62 -11.60
C GLU A 386 -15.48 -29.36 -10.15
N LYS A 387 -14.61 -28.71 -9.33
CA LYS A 387 -14.89 -28.40 -7.92
C LYS A 387 -15.60 -27.06 -7.69
N GLY A 388 -15.92 -26.28 -8.72
CA GLY A 388 -16.64 -25.00 -8.58
C GLY A 388 -15.83 -23.86 -7.96
N LEU A 389 -14.50 -23.98 -7.88
CA LEU A 389 -13.59 -22.97 -7.32
C LEU A 389 -12.96 -22.07 -8.41
N GLN A 390 -13.55 -22.04 -9.61
CA GLN A 390 -13.03 -21.33 -10.78
C GLN A 390 -12.75 -19.85 -10.52
N ILE A 391 -13.62 -19.17 -9.75
CA ILE A 391 -13.47 -17.73 -9.43
C ILE A 391 -12.11 -17.38 -8.81
N TRP A 392 -11.54 -18.26 -7.98
CA TRP A 392 -10.27 -17.99 -7.30
C TRP A 392 -9.07 -18.20 -8.23
N LYS A 393 -9.19 -19.17 -9.15
CA LYS A 393 -8.22 -19.35 -10.24
C LYS A 393 -8.26 -18.16 -11.19
N ASP A 394 -9.45 -17.73 -11.57
CA ASP A 394 -9.64 -16.54 -12.42
C ASP A 394 -9.03 -15.30 -11.76
N LEU A 395 -9.23 -15.11 -10.45
CA LEU A 395 -8.63 -14.00 -9.70
C LEU A 395 -7.11 -14.09 -9.66
N GLN A 396 -6.54 -15.29 -9.51
CA GLN A 396 -5.08 -15.51 -9.55
C GLN A 396 -4.54 -15.20 -10.94
N ASP A 397 -5.22 -15.64 -11.99
CA ASP A 397 -4.82 -15.37 -13.37
C ASP A 397 -4.85 -13.88 -13.69
N GLN A 398 -5.86 -13.18 -13.19
CA GLN A 398 -5.98 -11.72 -13.27
C GLN A 398 -4.84 -11.02 -12.52
N ASP A 399 -4.49 -11.45 -11.30
CA ASP A 399 -3.35 -10.92 -10.54
C ASP A 399 -2.05 -11.06 -11.33
N GLU A 400 -1.78 -12.25 -11.87
CA GLU A 400 -0.58 -12.50 -12.64
C GLU A 400 -0.53 -11.63 -13.91
N SER A 401 -1.66 -11.39 -14.57
CA SER A 401 -1.72 -10.52 -15.75
C SER A 401 -1.53 -9.05 -15.40
N ILE A 402 -2.09 -8.58 -14.29
CA ILE A 402 -1.83 -7.24 -13.75
C ILE A 402 -0.34 -7.09 -13.46
N ARG A 403 0.27 -8.02 -12.70
CA ARG A 403 1.70 -7.98 -12.35
C ARG A 403 2.59 -8.03 -13.57
N TYR A 404 2.26 -8.85 -14.56
CA TYR A 404 3.02 -8.95 -15.81
C TYR A 404 2.99 -7.63 -16.59
N LEU A 405 1.84 -6.95 -16.66
CA LEU A 405 1.80 -5.63 -17.29
C LEU A 405 2.65 -4.63 -16.48
N LEU A 406 2.44 -4.57 -15.16
CA LEU A 406 3.11 -3.60 -14.30
C LEU A 406 4.61 -3.84 -14.13
N SER A 407 5.12 -5.04 -14.39
CA SER A 407 6.58 -5.28 -14.41
C SER A 407 7.29 -4.50 -15.53
N HIS A 408 6.55 -4.04 -16.55
CA HIS A 408 7.05 -3.15 -17.60
C HIS A 408 7.00 -1.67 -17.17
N TYR A 409 6.31 -1.34 -16.07
CA TYR A 409 6.18 0.01 -15.50
C TYR A 409 6.52 0.00 -13.99
N PRO A 410 7.72 -0.44 -13.57
CA PRO A 410 8.02 -0.73 -12.16
C PRO A 410 8.26 0.51 -11.29
N ASN A 411 8.27 1.71 -11.88
CA ASN A 411 8.71 2.94 -11.22
C ASN A 411 7.60 3.75 -10.57
N GLY A 412 6.34 3.32 -10.63
CA GLY A 412 5.22 3.97 -9.96
C GLY A 412 5.54 4.41 -8.51
N PRO A 413 5.98 3.51 -7.63
CA PRO A 413 6.36 3.86 -6.26
C PRO A 413 7.50 4.88 -6.15
N LEU A 414 8.47 4.85 -7.08
CA LEU A 414 9.59 5.80 -7.13
C LEU A 414 9.08 7.19 -7.51
N LEU A 415 8.25 7.31 -8.55
CA LEU A 415 7.66 8.57 -9.00
C LEU A 415 6.80 9.19 -7.90
N ARG A 416 5.97 8.39 -7.22
CA ARG A 416 5.18 8.86 -6.08
C ARG A 416 6.03 9.35 -4.92
N THR A 417 7.19 8.74 -4.72
CA THR A 417 8.15 9.20 -3.70
C THR A 417 8.81 10.52 -4.13
N LEU A 418 9.12 10.69 -5.42
CA LEU A 418 9.64 11.95 -5.95
C LEU A 418 8.64 13.09 -5.86
N ASP A 419 7.36 12.84 -6.15
CA ASP A 419 6.32 13.86 -6.02
C ASP A 419 6.23 14.36 -4.58
N ALA A 420 6.26 13.45 -3.60
CA ALA A 420 6.27 13.83 -2.19
C ALA A 420 7.51 14.67 -1.80
N PHE A 421 8.68 14.38 -2.37
CA PHE A 421 9.88 15.19 -2.16
C PHE A 421 9.83 16.56 -2.85
N ARG A 422 9.24 16.64 -4.05
CA ARG A 422 9.05 17.90 -4.80
C ARG A 422 8.10 18.84 -4.06
N GLU A 423 7.13 18.29 -3.33
CA GLU A 423 6.17 19.04 -2.51
C GLU A 423 6.72 19.42 -1.11
N GLU A 424 8.02 19.23 -0.85
CA GLU A 424 8.69 19.50 0.44
C GLU A 424 8.04 18.80 1.65
N GLN A 425 7.32 17.70 1.42
CA GLN A 425 6.67 16.92 2.50
C GLN A 425 7.68 16.10 3.32
N GLU A 426 8.96 16.12 2.93
CA GLU A 426 10.03 15.51 3.71
C GLU A 426 10.08 16.13 5.11
N PHE A 427 10.13 15.28 6.14
CA PHE A 427 10.22 15.67 7.56
C PHE A 427 8.96 16.25 8.20
N GLU A 428 7.86 16.45 7.47
CA GLU A 428 6.58 16.78 8.10
C GLU A 428 5.99 15.62 8.90
N GLY A 429 6.50 14.40 8.68
CA GLY A 429 6.01 13.15 9.26
C GLY A 429 5.14 12.38 8.26
N TRP A 430 5.08 11.06 8.44
CA TRP A 430 4.23 10.21 7.62
C TRP A 430 2.76 10.36 8.01
N ASP A 431 1.93 10.81 7.08
CA ASP A 431 0.48 10.85 7.19
C ASP A 431 -0.13 10.34 5.87
N PRO A 432 -0.86 9.22 5.85
CA PRO A 432 -1.41 8.70 4.60
C PRO A 432 -2.45 9.65 3.98
N LEU A 433 -3.18 10.43 4.78
CA LEU A 433 -4.27 11.28 4.30
C LEU A 433 -3.77 12.50 3.50
N THR A 434 -2.53 12.94 3.74
CA THR A 434 -1.91 14.02 2.96
C THR A 434 -1.36 13.53 1.63
N HIS A 435 -1.15 12.23 1.46
CA HIS A 435 -0.62 11.62 0.24
C HIS A 435 -1.73 11.11 -0.70
N TYR A 436 -2.84 11.86 -0.79
CA TYR A 436 -4.02 11.54 -1.61
C TYR A 436 -4.66 10.17 -1.34
N ASN A 437 -4.32 9.52 -0.23
CA ASN A 437 -4.92 8.25 0.18
C ASN A 437 -6.16 8.53 1.03
N PHE A 438 -7.21 9.05 0.40
CA PHE A 438 -8.40 9.47 1.11
C PHE A 438 -9.28 8.28 1.52
N PRO A 439 -9.91 8.32 2.71
CA PRO A 439 -10.84 7.28 3.14
C PRO A 439 -12.08 7.23 2.23
N ALA A 440 -12.74 6.07 2.24
CA ALA A 440 -13.97 5.84 1.49
C ALA A 440 -14.81 4.71 2.07
N GLN A 441 -16.12 4.73 1.82
CA GLN A 441 -17.00 3.61 2.09
C GLN A 441 -16.83 2.53 1.01
N GLN A 442 -16.53 1.30 1.42
CA GLN A 442 -16.38 0.17 0.49
C GLN A 442 -17.72 -0.48 0.18
N PHE A 443 -18.44 -0.91 1.21
CA PHE A 443 -19.75 -1.52 1.08
C PHE A 443 -20.55 -1.38 2.37
N THR A 444 -21.84 -1.63 2.28
CA THR A 444 -22.75 -1.72 3.42
C THR A 444 -23.34 -3.11 3.49
N PHE A 445 -23.75 -3.54 4.68
CA PHE A 445 -24.62 -4.71 4.81
C PHE A 445 -25.58 -4.54 5.98
N SER A 446 -26.59 -5.39 6.04
CA SER A 446 -27.54 -5.46 7.15
C SER A 446 -27.88 -6.90 7.54
N SER A 447 -28.00 -7.13 8.83
CA SER A 447 -28.40 -8.40 9.42
C SER A 447 -29.31 -8.14 10.61
N GLY A 448 -30.60 -8.48 10.47
CA GLY A 448 -31.63 -8.10 11.45
C GLY A 448 -31.73 -6.58 11.58
N GLU A 449 -31.50 -6.07 12.80
CA GLU A 449 -31.51 -4.63 13.11
C GLU A 449 -30.15 -3.95 12.90
N MET A 450 -29.08 -4.73 12.65
CA MET A 450 -27.75 -4.17 12.42
C MET A 450 -27.63 -3.67 10.99
N HIS A 451 -27.16 -2.43 10.83
CA HIS A 451 -26.73 -1.88 9.56
C HIS A 451 -25.29 -1.40 9.72
N ILE A 452 -24.40 -1.95 8.91
CA ILE A 452 -22.95 -1.75 9.05
C ILE A 452 -22.40 -1.14 7.78
N SER A 453 -21.72 -0.01 7.92
CA SER A 453 -20.85 0.55 6.87
C SER A 453 -19.43 0.06 7.04
N VAL A 454 -18.88 -0.58 6.00
CA VAL A 454 -17.47 -0.99 5.95
C VAL A 454 -16.67 0.09 5.24
N LEU A 455 -15.70 0.66 5.95
CA LEU A 455 -14.91 1.80 5.51
C LEU A 455 -13.46 1.37 5.24
N ARG A 456 -12.90 1.88 4.15
CA ARG A 456 -11.45 1.88 3.90
C ARG A 456 -10.87 3.11 4.57
N ILE A 457 -10.27 2.92 5.74
CA ILE A 457 -9.58 3.98 6.48
C ILE A 457 -8.10 3.62 6.56
N PRO A 458 -7.22 4.30 5.80
CA PRO A 458 -5.78 4.31 6.07
C PRO A 458 -5.53 4.70 7.52
N GLY A 459 -4.40 4.30 8.12
CA GLY A 459 -4.07 4.63 9.50
C GLY A 459 -4.34 6.11 9.79
N PRO A 460 -5.34 6.47 10.63
CA PRO A 460 -5.74 7.86 10.84
C PRO A 460 -4.77 8.55 11.79
N LEU A 461 -3.51 8.58 11.38
CA LEU A 461 -2.35 8.82 12.22
C LEU A 461 -1.34 9.68 11.46
N LYS A 462 -0.65 10.53 12.20
CA LYS A 462 0.57 11.17 11.77
C LYS A 462 1.74 10.62 12.58
N GLN A 463 2.82 10.19 11.93
CA GLN A 463 4.01 9.66 12.58
C GLN A 463 5.24 10.48 12.21
N VAL A 464 5.82 11.19 13.18
CA VAL A 464 6.97 12.07 12.94
C VAL A 464 8.30 11.36 13.20
N SER A 465 8.30 10.42 14.15
CA SER A 465 9.44 9.56 14.46
C SER A 465 8.99 8.13 14.69
N ILE A 466 9.94 7.20 14.69
CA ILE A 466 9.65 5.79 14.90
C ILE A 466 8.89 5.51 16.21
N HIS A 467 9.14 6.32 17.25
CA HIS A 467 8.53 6.18 18.57
C HIS A 467 7.37 7.16 18.83
N ARG A 468 7.06 8.07 17.89
CA ARG A 468 6.05 9.12 18.08
C ARG A 468 5.06 9.15 16.92
N ALA A 469 3.83 8.73 17.23
CA ALA A 469 2.65 8.93 16.40
C ALA A 469 1.57 9.69 17.17
N GLU A 470 0.62 10.26 16.45
CA GLU A 470 -0.56 10.93 16.98
C GLU A 470 -1.76 10.63 16.08
N VAL A 471 -2.97 10.56 16.66
CA VAL A 471 -4.21 10.47 15.87
C VAL A 471 -4.43 11.82 15.20
N VAL A 472 -4.81 11.81 13.92
CA VAL A 472 -5.09 13.06 13.21
C VAL A 472 -6.40 13.68 13.70
N GLU A 473 -6.45 15.00 13.77
CA GLU A 473 -7.61 15.73 14.29
C GLU A 473 -8.88 15.47 13.47
N GLU A 474 -8.78 15.25 12.16
CA GLU A 474 -9.95 14.94 11.32
C GLU A 474 -10.67 13.67 11.77
N PHE A 475 -9.92 12.67 12.24
CA PHE A 475 -10.52 11.43 12.75
C PHE A 475 -11.22 11.66 14.09
N GLU A 476 -10.62 12.46 14.99
CA GLU A 476 -11.28 12.87 16.23
C GLU A 476 -12.55 13.70 15.93
N GLY A 477 -12.52 14.55 14.90
CA GLY A 477 -13.68 15.30 14.40
C GLY A 477 -14.80 14.39 13.87
N PHE A 478 -14.45 13.33 13.14
CA PHE A 478 -15.38 12.29 12.71
C PHE A 478 -16.05 11.58 13.92
N LEU A 479 -15.28 11.21 14.93
CA LEU A 479 -15.80 10.57 16.14
C LEU A 479 -16.65 11.50 17.00
N ARG A 480 -16.36 12.80 17.02
CA ARG A 480 -17.18 13.82 17.67
C ARG A 480 -18.53 13.97 16.96
N PHE A 481 -18.56 13.90 15.63
CA PHE A 481 -19.81 13.90 14.88
C PHE A 481 -20.70 12.71 15.27
N TYR A 482 -20.13 11.50 15.38
CA TYR A 482 -20.85 10.30 15.81
C TYR A 482 -21.49 10.42 17.20
N LYS A 483 -20.93 11.26 18.08
CA LYS A 483 -21.45 11.47 19.43
C LYS A 483 -22.69 12.38 19.47
N HIS A 484 -22.83 13.30 18.51
CA HIS A 484 -23.82 14.37 18.56
C HIS A 484 -25.23 13.95 18.11
N GLU A 485 -25.38 12.75 17.54
CA GLU A 485 -26.68 12.19 17.17
C GLU A 485 -27.49 11.72 18.40
N ARG A 486 -28.83 11.68 18.29
CA ARG A 486 -29.72 11.23 19.39
C ARG A 486 -29.38 9.84 19.93
N LYS A 487 -28.77 9.00 19.08
CA LYS A 487 -28.13 7.74 19.43
C LYS A 487 -26.71 7.84 18.86
N PRO A 488 -25.66 7.69 19.68
CA PRO A 488 -24.30 7.79 19.18
C PRO A 488 -23.98 6.60 18.27
N ASP A 489 -23.43 6.91 17.11
CA ASP A 489 -22.91 5.91 16.18
C ASP A 489 -21.57 5.37 16.70
N ARG A 490 -21.28 4.12 16.36
CA ARG A 490 -20.12 3.38 16.90
C ARG A 490 -19.24 2.87 15.78
N HIS A 491 -17.97 3.21 15.85
CA HIS A 491 -16.94 2.77 14.93
C HIS A 491 -16.06 1.69 15.56
N LEU A 492 -15.86 0.57 14.85
CA LEU A 492 -14.84 -0.43 15.16
C LEU A 492 -13.66 -0.29 14.21
N LEU A 493 -12.50 0.10 14.74
CA LEU A 493 -11.26 0.07 13.99
C LEU A 493 -10.54 -1.25 14.28
N VAL A 494 -10.47 -2.11 13.25
CA VAL A 494 -9.69 -3.35 13.30
C VAL A 494 -8.25 -3.01 12.91
N ASN A 495 -7.39 -2.89 13.91
CA ASN A 495 -5.96 -2.61 13.73
C ASN A 495 -5.23 -3.90 13.35
N LEU A 496 -4.79 -4.00 12.09
CA LEU A 496 -4.10 -5.16 11.53
C LEU A 496 -2.57 -5.08 11.69
N GLN A 497 -2.08 -4.00 12.29
CA GLN A 497 -0.66 -3.79 12.54
C GLN A 497 -0.16 -4.68 13.68
N ASN A 498 1.12 -5.04 13.63
CA ASN A 498 1.81 -5.76 14.68
C ASN A 498 2.36 -4.81 15.74
N ARG A 499 1.63 -4.65 16.85
CA ARG A 499 2.13 -3.88 18.00
C ARG A 499 3.43 -4.40 18.59
N THR A 500 3.84 -5.64 18.37
CA THR A 500 5.12 -6.15 18.93
C THR A 500 6.32 -5.77 18.07
N SER A 501 6.08 -5.26 16.85
CA SER A 501 7.15 -4.79 15.97
C SER A 501 7.55 -3.36 16.33
N TRP A 502 8.83 -3.05 16.18
CA TRP A 502 9.34 -1.70 16.45
C TRP A 502 8.82 -0.68 15.44
N GLU A 503 8.49 -1.13 14.22
CA GLU A 503 7.94 -0.30 13.13
C GLU A 503 6.52 0.18 13.42
N GLU A 504 5.69 -0.67 14.03
CA GLU A 504 4.25 -0.44 14.15
C GLU A 504 3.77 -0.24 15.59
N PHE A 505 4.65 -0.40 16.60
CA PHE A 505 4.33 -0.22 18.02
C PHE A 505 3.76 1.17 18.32
N ALA A 506 4.42 2.24 17.87
CA ALA A 506 3.99 3.61 18.15
C ALA A 506 2.58 3.90 17.59
N ARG A 507 2.34 3.49 16.34
CA ARG A 507 1.04 3.62 15.67
C ARG A 507 -0.05 2.86 16.42
N SER A 508 0.21 1.60 16.74
CA SER A 508 -0.75 0.74 17.44
C SER A 508 -1.10 1.27 18.82
N LYS A 509 -0.08 1.67 19.61
CA LYS A 509 -0.27 2.22 20.95
C LYS A 509 -1.14 3.47 20.97
N VAL A 510 -0.98 4.35 19.99
CA VAL A 510 -1.72 5.61 19.89
C VAL A 510 -3.18 5.36 19.52
N LEU A 511 -3.46 4.46 18.57
CA LEU A 511 -4.83 4.04 18.25
C LEU A 511 -5.52 3.43 19.46
N GLU A 512 -4.85 2.51 20.16
CA GLU A 512 -5.38 1.87 21.37
C GLU A 512 -5.71 2.90 22.46
N ALA A 513 -4.82 3.88 22.67
CA ALA A 513 -5.05 4.97 23.62
C ALA A 513 -6.25 5.84 23.22
N ALA A 514 -6.47 6.08 21.94
CA ALA A 514 -7.63 6.84 21.46
C ALA A 514 -8.96 6.15 21.83
N GLY A 515 -9.03 4.81 21.73
CA GLY A 515 -10.24 4.04 22.08
C GLY A 515 -10.60 4.04 23.57
N VAL A 516 -9.69 4.46 24.45
CA VAL A 516 -9.95 4.58 25.90
C VAL A 516 -10.04 6.03 26.38
N LYS A 517 -9.88 7.01 25.48
CA LYS A 517 -10.12 8.42 25.82
C LYS A 517 -11.59 8.62 26.21
N ALA A 518 -11.83 9.36 27.29
CA ALA A 518 -13.19 9.63 27.78
C ALA A 518 -14.11 10.26 26.71
N GLU A 519 -13.57 11.09 25.82
CA GLU A 519 -14.34 11.71 24.73
C GLU A 519 -14.85 10.71 23.68
N HIS A 520 -14.17 9.57 23.49
CA HIS A 520 -14.44 8.60 22.42
C HIS A 520 -14.85 7.20 22.92
N TYR A 521 -14.88 7.00 24.24
CA TYR A 521 -15.10 5.68 24.87
C TYR A 521 -16.38 4.96 24.41
N GLU A 522 -17.41 5.72 24.00
CA GLU A 522 -18.67 5.17 23.50
C GLU A 522 -18.75 5.04 21.97
N THR A 523 -17.91 5.80 21.24
CA THR A 523 -17.96 5.93 19.78
C THR A 523 -16.83 5.20 19.06
N LEU A 524 -15.69 4.94 19.69
CA LEU A 524 -14.54 4.26 19.11
C LEU A 524 -14.16 2.99 19.88
N TYR A 525 -14.10 1.87 19.15
CA TYR A 525 -13.60 0.60 19.67
C TYR A 525 -12.41 0.15 18.82
N ILE A 526 -11.34 -0.30 19.48
CA ILE A 526 -10.12 -0.76 18.80
C ILE A 526 -9.95 -2.25 19.01
N LEU A 527 -9.81 -3.01 17.92
CA LEU A 527 -9.52 -4.43 17.93
C LEU A 527 -8.18 -4.69 17.24
N GLY A 528 -7.17 -5.11 17.98
CA GLY A 528 -5.86 -5.47 17.44
C GLY A 528 -5.82 -6.94 17.00
N LEU A 529 -5.68 -7.16 15.70
CA LEU A 529 -5.55 -8.48 15.05
C LEU A 529 -4.29 -8.49 14.18
N PRO A 530 -3.11 -8.71 14.76
CA PRO A 530 -1.86 -8.51 14.04
C PRO A 530 -1.72 -9.52 12.88
N LYS A 531 -1.21 -9.05 11.75
CA LYS A 531 -0.95 -9.86 10.54
C LYS A 531 0.54 -10.01 10.20
N ASN A 532 1.43 -9.62 11.10
CA ASN A 532 2.89 -9.59 10.94
C ASN A 532 3.65 -10.15 12.16
N THR A 533 3.08 -11.15 12.82
CA THR A 533 3.71 -11.87 13.94
C THR A 533 4.14 -13.27 13.49
N PRO A 534 5.16 -13.88 14.13
CA PRO A 534 5.52 -15.28 13.89
C PRO A 534 4.34 -16.24 13.95
N PHE A 535 3.43 -16.06 14.93
CA PHE A 535 2.21 -16.86 15.03
C PHE A 535 1.31 -16.70 13.80
N TYR A 536 0.94 -15.48 13.40
CA TYR A 536 0.12 -15.27 12.20
C TYR A 536 0.74 -15.83 10.91
N LEU A 537 2.06 -15.72 10.75
CA LEU A 537 2.81 -16.21 9.59
C LEU A 537 3.13 -17.71 9.66
N GLN A 538 2.90 -18.32 10.83
CA GLN A 538 3.23 -19.72 11.13
C GLN A 538 4.70 -20.03 10.81
N ASP A 539 5.56 -19.12 11.26
CA ASP A 539 7.03 -19.17 11.12
C ASP A 539 7.68 -19.53 12.47
N ASP A 540 9.01 -19.60 12.50
CA ASP A 540 9.81 -19.90 13.69
C ASP A 540 9.34 -21.17 14.41
N GLU A 541 9.00 -21.06 15.71
CA GLU A 541 8.50 -22.16 16.54
C GLU A 541 7.17 -22.77 16.05
N TYR A 542 6.42 -22.07 15.19
CA TYR A 542 5.13 -22.53 14.66
C TYR A 542 5.25 -23.32 13.36
N GLU A 543 6.41 -23.31 12.69
CA GLU A 543 6.59 -23.93 11.38
C GLU A 543 6.33 -25.45 11.43
N SER A 544 6.84 -26.10 12.47
CA SER A 544 6.73 -27.55 12.69
C SER A 544 5.48 -27.99 13.48
N MET A 545 4.60 -27.07 13.86
CA MET A 545 3.43 -27.31 14.72
C MET A 545 2.25 -27.96 13.95
N ASN A 546 2.43 -29.18 13.47
CA ASN A 546 1.41 -29.85 12.64
C ASN A 546 0.25 -30.44 13.45
N GLY A 547 0.44 -30.81 14.72
CA GLY A 547 -0.61 -31.41 15.55
C GLY A 547 -1.75 -30.42 15.83
N ALA A 548 -2.98 -30.74 15.40
CA ALA A 548 -4.13 -29.86 15.56
C ALA A 548 -4.42 -29.50 17.03
N PRO A 549 -4.40 -30.44 18.01
CA PRO A 549 -4.61 -30.09 19.42
C PRO A 549 -3.59 -29.07 19.95
N ILE A 550 -2.31 -29.24 19.60
CA ILE A 550 -1.22 -28.34 20.01
C ILE A 550 -1.43 -26.95 19.40
N PHE A 551 -1.79 -26.90 18.11
CA PHE A 551 -2.08 -25.64 17.43
C PHE A 551 -3.27 -24.91 18.07
N LEU A 552 -4.37 -25.61 18.38
CA LEU A 552 -5.55 -24.99 18.99
C LEU A 552 -5.26 -24.45 20.40
N GLU A 553 -4.48 -25.18 21.20
CA GLU A 553 -4.04 -24.73 22.52
C GLU A 553 -3.15 -23.48 22.40
N SER A 554 -2.17 -23.52 21.49
CA SER A 554 -1.32 -22.37 21.18
C SER A 554 -2.14 -21.15 20.72
N PHE A 555 -3.15 -21.36 19.87
CA PHE A 555 -4.06 -20.30 19.43
C PHE A 555 -4.79 -19.65 20.62
N GLU A 556 -5.39 -20.46 21.51
CA GLU A 556 -6.07 -19.95 22.72
C GLU A 556 -5.10 -19.13 23.59
N GLN A 557 -3.86 -19.61 23.75
CA GLN A 557 -2.81 -18.91 24.50
C GLN A 557 -2.47 -17.56 23.87
N GLN A 558 -2.26 -17.49 22.55
CA GLN A 558 -1.93 -16.25 21.85
C GLN A 558 -2.99 -15.16 22.06
N ILE A 559 -4.27 -15.52 21.97
CA ILE A 559 -5.37 -14.57 22.24
C ILE A 559 -5.39 -14.18 23.72
N SER A 560 -5.16 -15.13 24.62
CA SER A 560 -5.22 -14.92 26.07
C SER A 560 -4.07 -14.02 26.59
N CYS A 561 -2.89 -14.11 25.99
CA CYS A 561 -1.74 -13.24 26.28
C CYS A 561 -1.97 -11.78 25.83
N GLY A 562 -2.95 -11.55 24.94
CA GLY A 562 -3.39 -10.21 24.57
C GLY A 562 -2.25 -9.37 24.01
N LYS A 563 -1.90 -8.28 24.71
CA LYS A 563 -0.94 -7.27 24.25
C LYS A 563 0.45 -7.83 23.99
N GLU A 564 0.87 -8.86 24.74
CA GLU A 564 2.20 -9.48 24.61
C GLU A 564 2.35 -10.24 23.30
N CYS A 565 1.26 -10.84 22.81
CA CYS A 565 1.21 -11.58 21.54
C CYS A 565 0.72 -10.73 20.37
N GLY A 566 0.62 -9.42 20.56
CA GLY A 566 0.22 -8.49 19.51
C GLY A 566 -1.28 -8.18 19.45
N PHE A 567 -2.11 -8.92 20.17
CA PHE A 567 -3.56 -8.71 20.20
C PHE A 567 -3.94 -7.51 21.06
N TYR A 568 -5.06 -6.87 20.72
CA TYR A 568 -5.68 -5.86 21.57
C TYR A 568 -7.19 -6.03 21.55
N ILE A 569 -7.80 -6.09 22.73
CA ILE A 569 -9.24 -6.30 22.90
C ILE A 569 -9.81 -5.05 23.59
N PRO A 570 -10.92 -4.47 23.09
CA PRO A 570 -11.57 -3.33 23.73
C PRO A 570 -11.92 -3.62 25.20
N GLU A 571 -11.65 -2.67 26.10
CA GLU A 571 -11.88 -2.84 27.54
C GLU A 571 -13.36 -3.00 27.91
N GLN A 572 -14.25 -2.54 27.02
CA GLN A 572 -15.70 -2.67 27.13
C GLN A 572 -16.18 -4.13 27.06
N ILE A 573 -15.31 -5.07 26.65
CA ILE A 573 -15.64 -6.48 26.48
C ILE A 573 -15.24 -7.30 27.70
N LYS A 574 -16.20 -8.10 28.19
CA LYS A 574 -15.95 -9.04 29.29
C LYS A 574 -15.06 -10.19 28.82
N LYS A 575 -13.84 -10.27 29.38
CA LYS A 575 -12.86 -11.33 29.06
C LYS A 575 -13.42 -12.76 29.14
N ALA A 576 -14.29 -13.04 30.12
CA ALA A 576 -14.88 -14.37 30.29
C ALA A 576 -15.81 -14.77 29.13
N GLU A 577 -16.61 -13.83 28.62
CA GLU A 577 -17.49 -14.06 27.48
C GLU A 577 -16.66 -14.28 26.21
N LEU A 578 -15.60 -13.49 26.06
CA LEU A 578 -14.69 -13.60 24.93
C LEU A 578 -13.92 -14.92 24.92
N LYS A 579 -13.42 -15.36 26.07
CA LYS A 579 -12.76 -16.67 26.19
C LYS A 579 -13.70 -17.82 25.81
N LYS A 580 -14.95 -17.76 26.29
CA LYS A 580 -15.98 -18.74 25.91
C LYS A 580 -16.22 -18.75 24.41
N PHE A 581 -16.36 -17.57 23.80
CA PHE A 581 -16.53 -17.44 22.36
C PHE A 581 -15.32 -18.02 21.61
N THR A 582 -14.09 -17.62 21.96
CA THR A 582 -12.85 -18.13 21.36
C THR A 582 -12.85 -19.66 21.35
N ASN A 583 -13.07 -20.31 22.49
CA ASN A 583 -12.99 -21.77 22.58
C ASN A 583 -14.08 -22.45 21.75
N GLN A 584 -15.29 -21.87 21.69
CA GLN A 584 -16.35 -22.38 20.81
C GLN A 584 -16.02 -22.19 19.34
N THR A 585 -15.51 -21.02 18.96
CA THR A 585 -15.14 -20.68 17.58
C THR A 585 -14.02 -21.57 17.06
N LEU A 586 -12.98 -21.82 17.85
CA LEU A 586 -11.89 -22.73 17.47
C LEU A 586 -12.44 -24.13 17.11
N GLN A 587 -13.31 -24.68 17.95
CA GLN A 587 -13.93 -25.99 17.69
C GLN A 587 -14.83 -25.97 16.46
N VAL A 588 -15.63 -24.91 16.28
CA VAL A 588 -16.49 -24.76 15.10
C VAL A 588 -15.67 -24.66 13.82
N ILE A 589 -14.56 -23.92 13.82
CA ILE A 589 -13.69 -23.81 12.64
C ILE A 589 -13.06 -25.16 12.31
N HIS A 590 -12.46 -25.82 13.31
CA HIS A 590 -11.81 -27.12 13.13
C HIS A 590 -12.76 -28.16 12.57
N LYS A 591 -14.01 -28.16 13.04
CA LYS A 591 -15.06 -29.06 12.57
C LYS A 591 -15.59 -28.73 11.18
N LEU A 592 -16.00 -27.49 10.94
CA LEU A 592 -16.75 -27.13 9.74
C LEU A 592 -15.88 -26.90 8.50
N PHE A 593 -14.63 -26.45 8.69
CA PHE A 593 -13.73 -26.11 7.59
C PHE A 593 -12.60 -27.12 7.41
N PHE A 594 -12.23 -27.86 8.47
CA PHE A 594 -11.09 -28.77 8.47
C PHE A 594 -11.43 -30.20 8.88
N ASP A 595 -12.72 -30.55 8.97
CA ASP A 595 -13.20 -31.92 9.23
C ASP A 595 -12.55 -32.60 10.46
N GLU A 596 -12.24 -31.82 11.50
CA GLU A 596 -11.64 -32.30 12.76
C GLU A 596 -10.33 -33.08 12.55
N LYS A 597 -9.57 -32.76 11.48
CA LYS A 597 -8.27 -33.40 11.19
C LYS A 597 -7.34 -33.35 12.41
N THR A 598 -6.68 -34.47 12.69
CA THR A 598 -5.70 -34.57 13.80
C THR A 598 -4.42 -33.78 13.54
N SER A 599 -4.12 -33.51 12.27
CA SER A 599 -2.95 -32.73 11.83
C SER A 599 -3.39 -31.68 10.82
N LEU A 600 -2.87 -30.46 10.97
CA LEU A 600 -3.11 -29.33 10.08
C LEU A 600 -1.77 -28.93 9.47
N THR A 601 -1.72 -28.87 8.14
CA THR A 601 -0.58 -28.31 7.40
C THR A 601 -0.40 -26.83 7.72
N ARG A 602 0.80 -26.27 7.46
CA ARG A 602 1.06 -24.83 7.65
C ARG A 602 0.02 -23.96 6.94
N ILE A 603 -0.35 -24.31 5.70
CA ILE A 603 -1.38 -23.62 4.92
C ILE A 603 -2.76 -23.70 5.59
N GLU A 604 -3.14 -24.86 6.13
CA GLU A 604 -4.42 -24.99 6.83
C GLU A 604 -4.45 -24.18 8.12
N ARG A 605 -3.37 -24.18 8.91
CA ARG A 605 -3.24 -23.35 10.12
C ARG A 605 -3.31 -21.87 9.80
N LEU A 606 -2.64 -21.47 8.72
CA LEU A 606 -2.76 -20.15 8.14
C LEU A 606 -4.26 -19.85 7.84
N ASN A 607 -4.94 -20.63 7.01
CA ASN A 607 -6.34 -20.36 6.66
C ASN A 607 -7.26 -20.35 7.89
N PHE A 608 -6.97 -21.19 8.89
CA PHE A 608 -7.67 -21.20 10.17
C PHE A 608 -7.63 -19.83 10.86
N ILE A 609 -6.45 -19.19 10.94
CA ILE A 609 -6.28 -17.88 11.58
C ILE A 609 -7.12 -16.80 10.87
N GLU A 610 -7.17 -16.80 9.55
CA GLU A 610 -7.98 -15.85 8.78
C GLU A 610 -9.48 -16.04 9.01
N ILE A 611 -9.96 -17.29 8.99
CA ILE A 611 -11.35 -17.62 9.28
C ILE A 611 -11.71 -17.20 10.71
N PHE A 612 -10.80 -17.43 11.67
CA PHE A 612 -10.98 -16.98 13.04
C PHE A 612 -11.11 -15.46 13.12
N TYR A 613 -10.22 -14.70 12.48
CA TYR A 613 -10.27 -13.22 12.48
C TYR A 613 -11.62 -12.70 11.94
N VAL A 614 -12.12 -13.26 10.85
CA VAL A 614 -13.43 -12.89 10.28
C VAL A 614 -14.59 -13.13 11.24
N LEU A 615 -14.62 -14.30 11.88
CA LEU A 615 -15.65 -14.64 12.88
C LEU A 615 -15.53 -13.78 14.13
N TYR A 616 -14.30 -13.49 14.54
CA TYR A 616 -14.01 -12.66 15.71
C TYR A 616 -14.45 -11.21 15.49
N VAL A 617 -14.14 -10.61 14.34
CA VAL A 617 -14.63 -9.28 13.95
C VAL A 617 -16.16 -9.26 13.96
N THR A 618 -16.82 -10.25 13.35
CA THR A 618 -18.29 -10.36 13.34
C THR A 618 -18.87 -10.39 14.76
N LYS A 619 -18.20 -11.09 15.68
CA LYS A 619 -18.62 -11.11 17.09
C LYS A 619 -18.48 -9.75 17.76
N MET A 620 -17.41 -9.01 17.45
CA MET A 620 -17.22 -7.66 17.98
C MET A 620 -18.33 -6.72 17.51
N LEU A 621 -18.74 -6.81 16.24
CA LEU A 621 -19.86 -6.02 15.71
C LEU A 621 -21.15 -6.26 16.52
N GLU A 622 -21.46 -7.51 16.82
CA GLU A 622 -22.64 -7.89 17.62
C GLU A 622 -22.56 -7.40 19.07
N MET A 623 -21.44 -7.65 19.74
CA MET A 623 -21.27 -7.37 21.17
C MET A 623 -21.25 -5.88 21.45
N LEU A 624 -20.61 -5.11 20.58
CA LEU A 624 -20.42 -3.67 20.75
C LEU A 624 -21.51 -2.84 20.06
N LYS A 625 -22.41 -3.48 19.29
CA LYS A 625 -23.47 -2.83 18.49
C LYS A 625 -22.90 -1.76 17.56
N ILE A 626 -21.89 -2.16 16.79
CA ILE A 626 -21.16 -1.28 15.87
C ILE A 626 -22.07 -0.81 14.73
N ASP A 627 -21.86 0.40 14.23
CA ASP A 627 -22.56 0.98 13.06
C ASP A 627 -21.61 1.15 11.86
N SER A 628 -20.30 1.31 12.09
CA SER A 628 -19.27 1.26 11.03
C SER A 628 -17.98 0.55 11.44
N VAL A 629 -17.29 -0.07 10.49
CA VAL A 629 -16.05 -0.84 10.75
C VAL A 629 -14.99 -0.54 9.69
N SER A 630 -13.73 -0.45 10.10
CA SER A 630 -12.59 -0.37 9.17
C SER A 630 -11.56 -1.46 9.43
N PHE A 631 -10.95 -1.94 8.35
CA PHE A 631 -9.80 -2.85 8.38
C PHE A 631 -8.53 -2.05 8.11
N THR A 632 -7.90 -1.56 9.18
CA THR A 632 -6.86 -0.55 9.10
C THR A 632 -5.48 -1.19 9.31
N CYS A 633 -4.62 -1.07 8.31
CA CYS A 633 -3.17 -1.22 8.45
C CYS A 633 -2.52 0.17 8.35
N LYS A 634 -1.20 0.24 8.13
CA LYS A 634 -0.47 1.49 7.90
C LYS A 634 -1.24 2.41 6.93
N ASP A 635 -1.39 2.02 5.68
CA ASP A 635 -1.94 2.86 4.61
C ASP A 635 -3.22 2.30 3.97
N ALA A 636 -3.74 1.17 4.43
CA ALA A 636 -4.88 0.49 3.83
C ALA A 636 -4.75 0.33 2.29
N LEU A 637 -3.56 -0.05 1.81
CA LEU A 637 -3.30 -0.37 0.40
C LEU A 637 -3.30 -1.87 0.12
N ASP A 638 -2.71 -2.67 1.02
CA ASP A 638 -2.55 -4.11 0.83
C ASP A 638 -3.35 -4.92 1.86
N THR A 639 -2.85 -4.93 3.11
CA THR A 639 -3.37 -5.81 4.17
C THR A 639 -4.81 -5.48 4.56
N GLY A 640 -5.13 -4.18 4.69
CA GLY A 640 -6.48 -3.70 4.99
C GLY A 640 -7.49 -4.09 3.92
N PRO A 641 -7.29 -3.68 2.66
CA PRO A 641 -8.20 -4.03 1.57
C PRO A 641 -8.36 -5.54 1.35
N VAL A 642 -7.30 -6.34 1.44
CA VAL A 642 -7.41 -7.81 1.33
C VAL A 642 -8.23 -8.39 2.49
N ALA A 643 -8.05 -7.89 3.72
CA ALA A 643 -8.86 -8.33 4.86
C ALA A 643 -10.34 -7.94 4.71
N ALA A 644 -10.62 -6.73 4.24
CA ALA A 644 -11.99 -6.28 3.95
C ALA A 644 -12.64 -7.08 2.81
N SER A 645 -11.87 -7.39 1.76
CA SER A 645 -12.30 -8.25 0.64
C SER A 645 -12.60 -9.67 1.10
N LEU A 646 -11.78 -10.22 2.01
CA LEU A 646 -12.05 -11.53 2.64
C LEU A 646 -13.35 -11.47 3.44
N TYR A 647 -13.56 -10.39 4.20
CA TYR A 647 -14.79 -10.18 4.97
C TYR A 647 -16.02 -10.11 4.06
N TYR A 648 -15.98 -9.28 3.02
CA TYR A 648 -17.02 -9.18 1.99
C TYR A 648 -17.34 -10.54 1.36
N SER A 649 -16.31 -11.28 0.95
CA SER A 649 -16.44 -12.60 0.33
C SER A 649 -17.08 -13.62 1.26
N PHE A 650 -16.65 -13.66 2.53
CA PHE A 650 -17.22 -14.52 3.57
C PHE A 650 -18.72 -14.25 3.77
N LEU A 651 -19.08 -12.97 3.89
CA LEU A 651 -20.45 -12.52 4.07
C LEU A 651 -21.35 -12.92 2.88
N LEU A 652 -20.87 -12.74 1.64
CA LEU A 652 -21.58 -13.17 0.43
C LEU A 652 -21.79 -14.69 0.38
N MET A 653 -20.72 -15.46 0.61
CA MET A 653 -20.75 -16.93 0.54
C MET A 653 -21.70 -17.55 1.55
N LEU A 654 -21.81 -17.00 2.75
CA LEU A 654 -22.78 -17.47 3.74
C LEU A 654 -24.22 -17.04 3.44
N SER A 655 -24.40 -15.95 2.69
CA SER A 655 -25.72 -15.38 2.44
C SER A 655 -26.41 -15.92 1.19
N SER A 656 -25.66 -16.49 0.25
CA SER A 656 -26.22 -16.99 -1.00
C SER A 656 -25.56 -18.30 -1.44
N LYS A 657 -26.37 -19.21 -1.97
CA LYS A 657 -25.89 -20.40 -2.70
C LYS A 657 -25.70 -20.12 -4.20
N LYS A 658 -26.13 -18.95 -4.67
CA LYS A 658 -26.04 -18.62 -6.09
C LYS A 658 -24.59 -18.34 -6.47
N PRO A 659 -24.18 -18.68 -7.70
CA PRO A 659 -22.92 -18.17 -8.25
C PRO A 659 -22.87 -16.66 -8.16
N TRP A 660 -21.67 -16.13 -7.98
CA TRP A 660 -21.47 -14.69 -7.90
C TRP A 660 -21.78 -14.04 -9.24
N SER A 661 -22.53 -12.95 -9.19
CA SER A 661 -22.78 -12.08 -10.32
C SER A 661 -21.50 -11.36 -10.74
N LYS A 662 -21.46 -10.91 -12.00
CA LYS A 662 -20.36 -10.08 -12.50
C LYS A 662 -20.12 -8.85 -11.62
N LYS A 663 -21.19 -8.21 -11.12
CA LYS A 663 -21.08 -7.03 -10.26
C LYS A 663 -20.38 -7.35 -8.92
N GLU A 664 -20.66 -8.50 -8.32
CA GLU A 664 -20.01 -8.92 -7.07
C GLU A 664 -18.52 -9.23 -7.28
N ILE A 665 -18.17 -9.87 -8.41
CA ILE A 665 -16.78 -10.15 -8.80
C ILE A 665 -16.04 -8.84 -9.10
N ASP A 666 -16.64 -7.96 -9.91
CA ASP A 666 -16.06 -6.65 -10.21
C ASP A 666 -15.82 -5.87 -8.92
N HIS A 667 -16.79 -5.83 -7.99
CA HIS A 667 -16.61 -5.17 -6.71
C HIS A 667 -15.44 -5.74 -5.89
N LEU A 668 -15.27 -7.07 -5.86
CA LEU A 668 -14.11 -7.71 -5.23
C LEU A 668 -12.78 -7.25 -5.88
N LEU A 669 -12.72 -7.18 -7.21
CA LEU A 669 -11.53 -6.71 -7.93
C LEU A 669 -11.17 -5.28 -7.57
N TRP A 670 -12.17 -4.40 -7.52
CA TRP A 670 -11.97 -3.02 -7.10
C TRP A 670 -11.45 -2.93 -5.67
N MET A 671 -12.04 -3.66 -4.72
CA MET A 671 -11.58 -3.65 -3.34
C MET A 671 -10.13 -4.13 -3.21
N VAL A 672 -9.73 -5.16 -3.96
CA VAL A 672 -8.37 -5.75 -3.88
C VAL A 672 -7.32 -4.88 -4.57
N TYR A 673 -7.58 -4.42 -5.80
CA TYR A 673 -6.56 -3.79 -6.64
C TYR A 673 -6.63 -2.26 -6.67
N GLY A 674 -7.81 -1.67 -6.47
CA GLY A 674 -8.03 -0.23 -6.56
C GLY A 674 -7.07 0.57 -5.68
N PRO A 675 -6.99 0.30 -4.36
CA PRO A 675 -6.16 1.10 -3.45
C PRO A 675 -4.68 1.17 -3.86
N ALA A 676 -4.03 0.02 -4.07
CA ALA A 676 -2.60 -0.03 -4.42
C ALA A 676 -2.31 0.59 -5.79
N LEU A 677 -3.20 0.38 -6.78
CA LEU A 677 -3.07 0.97 -8.11
C LEU A 677 -3.20 2.49 -8.04
N LEU A 678 -4.26 3.02 -7.41
CA LEU A 678 -4.55 4.46 -7.46
C LEU A 678 -3.57 5.30 -6.64
N VAL A 679 -3.09 4.77 -5.50
CA VAL A 679 -2.27 5.54 -4.57
C VAL A 679 -0.77 5.37 -4.83
N ARG A 680 -0.34 4.17 -5.25
CA ARG A 680 1.10 3.82 -5.39
C ARG A 680 1.49 3.30 -6.78
N ASP A 681 0.55 3.29 -7.72
CA ASP A 681 0.78 2.86 -9.11
C ASP A 681 1.40 1.46 -9.22
N ARG A 682 0.99 0.55 -8.32
CA ARG A 682 1.51 -0.83 -8.26
C ARG A 682 0.42 -1.84 -7.98
N ALA A 683 0.74 -3.11 -8.23
CA ALA A 683 -0.11 -4.22 -7.79
C ALA A 683 -0.15 -4.30 -6.25
N VAL A 684 -1.23 -4.89 -5.75
CA VAL A 684 -1.32 -5.34 -4.35
C VAL A 684 -0.16 -6.27 -4.01
N ASN A 685 0.28 -6.30 -2.76
CA ASN A 685 1.33 -7.21 -2.31
C ASN A 685 0.90 -8.68 -2.51
N GLN A 686 1.74 -9.45 -3.22
CA GLN A 686 1.40 -10.82 -3.62
C GLN A 686 1.19 -11.76 -2.43
N THR A 687 2.03 -11.65 -1.41
CA THR A 687 1.94 -12.49 -0.20
C THR A 687 0.64 -12.21 0.54
N ARG A 688 0.24 -10.94 0.66
CA ARG A 688 -1.05 -10.56 1.28
C ARG A 688 -2.23 -11.07 0.49
N LEU A 689 -2.22 -10.88 -0.83
CA LEU A 689 -3.31 -11.34 -1.70
C LEU A 689 -3.48 -12.86 -1.62
N LYS A 690 -2.39 -13.62 -1.85
CA LYS A 690 -2.42 -15.09 -1.79
C LYS A 690 -2.97 -15.57 -0.44
N ARG A 691 -2.55 -14.95 0.65
CA ARG A 691 -3.02 -15.26 2.00
C ARG A 691 -4.54 -15.13 2.15
N GLY A 692 -5.10 -14.01 1.69
CA GLY A 692 -6.54 -13.77 1.70
C GLY A 692 -7.30 -14.72 0.77
N MET A 693 -6.81 -14.92 -0.46
CA MET A 693 -7.42 -15.79 -1.46
C MET A 693 -7.50 -17.24 -0.99
N MET A 694 -6.45 -17.79 -0.39
CA MET A 694 -6.44 -19.17 0.11
C MET A 694 -7.49 -19.39 1.23
N ALA A 695 -7.70 -18.38 2.08
CA ALA A 695 -8.76 -18.42 3.09
C ALA A 695 -10.15 -18.33 2.44
N MET A 696 -10.35 -17.46 1.44
CA MET A 696 -11.59 -17.38 0.67
C MET A 696 -11.91 -18.71 -0.04
N GLU A 697 -10.91 -19.34 -0.65
CA GLU A 697 -11.03 -20.65 -1.30
C GLU A 697 -11.45 -21.74 -0.29
N THR A 698 -10.84 -21.75 0.90
CA THR A 698 -11.19 -22.68 1.98
C THR A 698 -12.64 -22.50 2.44
N ILE A 699 -13.08 -21.25 2.61
CA ILE A 699 -14.47 -20.94 2.97
C ILE A 699 -15.43 -21.38 1.85
N HIS A 700 -15.09 -21.10 0.59
CA HIS A 700 -15.91 -21.47 -0.56
C HIS A 700 -16.04 -23.00 -0.66
N ALA A 701 -14.94 -23.74 -0.49
CA ALA A 701 -14.94 -25.19 -0.49
C ALA A 701 -15.87 -25.76 0.62
N ALA A 702 -15.85 -25.17 1.82
CA ALA A 702 -16.75 -25.56 2.90
C ALA A 702 -18.24 -25.27 2.55
N CYS A 703 -18.52 -24.12 1.93
CA CYS A 703 -19.85 -23.78 1.42
C CYS A 703 -20.35 -24.80 0.38
N LEU A 704 -19.49 -25.20 -0.56
CA LEU A 704 -19.85 -26.18 -1.61
C LEU A 704 -20.10 -27.57 -1.03
N LYS A 705 -19.35 -27.96 0.01
CA LYS A 705 -19.54 -29.24 0.69
C LYS A 705 -20.89 -29.34 1.39
N ASN A 706 -21.24 -28.37 2.24
CA ASN A 706 -22.54 -28.35 2.93
C ASN A 706 -22.91 -26.95 3.46
N HIS A 707 -23.36 -26.07 2.56
CA HIS A 707 -23.77 -24.70 2.87
C HIS A 707 -24.74 -24.60 4.05
N ALA A 708 -25.77 -25.47 4.12
CA ALA A 708 -26.78 -25.39 5.17
C ALA A 708 -26.21 -25.73 6.56
N ALA A 709 -25.38 -26.77 6.66
CA ALA A 709 -24.72 -27.11 7.92
C ALA A 709 -23.71 -26.05 8.33
N LEU A 710 -22.96 -25.49 7.37
CA LEU A 710 -22.01 -24.41 7.61
C LEU A 710 -22.71 -23.17 8.16
N VAL A 711 -23.73 -22.67 7.46
CA VAL A 711 -24.52 -21.50 7.90
C VAL A 711 -25.14 -21.75 9.27
N LYS A 712 -25.72 -22.93 9.51
CA LYS A 712 -26.29 -23.27 10.82
C LYS A 712 -25.24 -23.26 11.93
N GLY A 713 -24.07 -23.85 11.69
CA GLY A 713 -22.99 -23.91 12.67
C GLY A 713 -22.35 -22.55 12.95
N VAL A 714 -22.19 -21.72 11.91
CA VAL A 714 -21.70 -20.34 12.05
C VAL A 714 -22.74 -19.46 12.77
N ASN A 715 -24.03 -19.52 12.39
CA ASN A 715 -25.10 -18.79 13.08
C ASN A 715 -25.18 -19.13 14.57
N ALA A 716 -24.83 -20.37 14.98
CA ALA A 716 -24.84 -20.77 16.38
C ALA A 716 -23.78 -20.05 17.25
N LEU A 717 -22.79 -19.39 16.64
CA LEU A 717 -21.80 -18.56 17.34
C LEU A 717 -22.34 -17.16 17.69
N PHE A 718 -23.45 -16.76 17.06
CA PHE A 718 -23.98 -15.40 17.10
C PHE A 718 -25.40 -15.38 17.68
N THR A 719 -25.73 -14.30 18.37
CA THR A 719 -27.07 -14.11 18.93
C THR A 719 -27.92 -13.16 18.10
N LYS A 720 -27.28 -12.20 17.40
CA LYS A 720 -27.97 -11.16 16.62
C LYS A 720 -27.61 -11.19 15.15
N VAL A 721 -26.35 -11.49 14.82
CA VAL A 721 -25.96 -11.64 13.42
C VAL A 721 -26.51 -12.97 12.91
N GLN A 722 -27.35 -12.89 11.89
CA GLN A 722 -27.96 -14.03 11.23
C GLN A 722 -27.67 -13.96 9.73
N PHE A 723 -27.17 -15.06 9.19
CA PHE A 723 -27.08 -15.28 7.75
C PHE A 723 -28.39 -15.90 7.24
N PRO A 724 -28.93 -15.46 6.08
CA PRO A 724 -28.32 -14.55 5.11
C PRO A 724 -28.39 -13.07 5.49
N ILE A 725 -27.35 -12.31 5.15
CA ILE A 725 -27.34 -10.85 5.27
C ILE A 725 -27.80 -10.20 3.96
N LYS A 726 -28.15 -8.91 4.01
CA LYS A 726 -28.49 -8.11 2.84
C LYS A 726 -27.39 -7.07 2.58
N PHE A 727 -26.94 -6.97 1.34
CA PHE A 727 -25.98 -5.96 0.89
C PHE A 727 -26.69 -4.72 0.36
#